data_AF-A0A1Z9DS34-F1
#
_entry.id   AF-A0A1Z9DS34-F1
#
_cell.length_a   1.000
_cell.length_b   1.000
_cell.length_c   1.000
_cell.angle_alpha   90.00
_cell.angle_beta   90.00
_cell.angle_gamma   90.00
#
_symmetry.space_group_name_H-M   'P 1'
#
loop_
_entity.id
_entity.type
_entity.pdbx_description
1 polymer ?
#
loop_
_entity_poly.entity_id
_entity_poly.type
_entity_poly.pdbx_seq_one_letter_code
_entity_poly.pdbx_strand_id
1 'polypeptide(L)'
;MDGRVTVGNGNSELGDDGNLLDGTPVQNVTLTIDAGVQLQGRTGTFANLVITRGSKIMAMGTADAPIVMSSDDAGIEGSGEWGGLILHGYGRHNECPEGGSVCNIDSEGESGFAGGYNDDDSSGVLNYVVVAEGGYEFAPGDEINGISLIGVGRGTEMEYIQVEGNSDDGIEFYGGAVNVRYGVFTNNLDDSVDWDEGYQGNLQYIIVKQSRSGGGEAFEMDTEGTTLFLSKPTVSNLTVIADKQAPDSEYIMRFKASSGGFFHNTVVTVADGNETPLTQCVEVAGEGSQGNVGSSLVLNNWIQDCAAGAGDQGTLSNSEVDLDNGTIFAVAARLNANGASDAPQAILSEAVDWSAVNEAYPESVADTNWLEPTRFIGAVNPTTNDAWWAGWTVEGSVGNPEVAEAECPATTTEVEDGLCLLPPTVAADLRLVSGVDYLMEGRVTVGNGNDELGEDGNLSDGSSVRNVTLTVDAGVNIYGKTGTFANMIITRGSKIMAMGTRSAPIVFSSDDEGISGAGEWGGLILHGYASHNECPVGGTVCNIDSEGESGFAGGYDDDDSSGVLNYVIVAEGGYEFAPGDEINGISLIGVGSGTEIDYVQVEGNSDDGIEFYGGTVNVKHGVFTNNLDDSVDWDEGYQGNLQYIIVKQSRDGGGEAFEMDTEGTTEFLSKPTVSNLTVIADKQNEDSGYIMRFKASSGGFFHNTVVTVADGNATPLTQCVEVAGEGSQGNVGTSLVLNNWIQDCAEGLGNHGTLANDEASALDNGTIVATDAALDDILASQAPEASGLEAQNWTEINGSLSQSVADPDYLDSTTFMGAVNPDGSDPWWAGWTVSGSLD
;
A
#
# COMPACT_ATOMS: atom_id res chain seq x y z
N MET A 1 17.05 21.55 15.40
CA MET A 1 16.89 21.07 16.79
C MET A 1 18.17 21.38 17.53
N ASP A 2 18.11 22.09 18.67
CA ASP A 2 19.33 22.43 19.45
C ASP A 2 19.75 21.33 20.44
N GLY A 3 18.88 20.33 20.64
CA GLY A 3 19.03 19.16 21.50
C GLY A 3 17.88 18.19 21.22
N ARG A 4 17.72 17.15 22.06
CA ARG A 4 16.65 16.16 21.92
C ARG A 4 15.25 16.77 21.78
N VAL A 5 14.50 16.27 20.81
CA VAL A 5 13.05 16.44 20.67
C VAL A 5 12.38 15.10 20.92
N THR A 6 11.38 15.06 21.80
CA THR A 6 10.64 13.84 22.15
C THR A 6 9.17 14.04 21.81
N VAL A 7 8.61 13.11 21.03
CA VAL A 7 7.18 13.07 20.66
C VAL A 7 6.47 12.06 21.55
N GLY A 8 5.53 12.56 22.36
CA GLY A 8 4.82 11.77 23.36
C GLY A 8 5.58 11.63 24.69
N ASN A 9 5.09 10.73 25.54
CA ASN A 9 5.62 10.44 26.88
C ASN A 9 5.83 8.94 27.15
N GLY A 10 5.71 8.09 26.13
CA GLY A 10 5.77 6.62 26.25
C GLY A 10 7.17 6.06 26.56
N ASN A 11 8.16 6.94 26.70
CA ASN A 11 9.52 6.60 27.10
C ASN A 11 9.74 6.59 28.63
N SER A 12 8.67 6.66 29.42
CA SER A 12 8.70 6.44 30.87
C SER A 12 8.31 5.00 31.21
N GLU A 13 8.63 4.54 32.42
CA GLU A 13 8.24 3.19 32.87
C GLU A 13 6.71 3.03 32.90
N LEU A 14 6.23 1.96 32.25
CA LEU A 14 4.86 1.49 32.29
C LEU A 14 4.59 0.67 33.56
N GLY A 15 3.38 0.81 34.11
CA GLY A 15 2.82 -0.05 35.13
C GLY A 15 1.91 -1.14 34.53
N ASP A 16 1.50 -2.10 35.38
CA ASP A 16 0.69 -3.26 34.99
C ASP A 16 -0.67 -2.91 34.34
N ASP A 17 -1.15 -1.68 34.50
CA ASP A 17 -2.40 -1.17 33.93
C ASP A 17 -2.21 -0.46 32.57
N GLY A 18 -0.99 -0.46 32.02
CA GLY A 18 -0.65 0.20 30.75
C GLY A 18 -0.43 1.71 30.87
N ASN A 19 -0.62 2.30 32.04
CA ASN A 19 -0.27 3.70 32.29
C ASN A 19 1.20 3.83 32.70
N LEU A 20 1.73 5.04 32.71
CA LEU A 20 3.02 5.32 33.35
C LEU A 20 2.95 5.02 34.86
N LEU A 21 4.08 4.71 35.50
CA LEU A 21 4.13 4.40 36.94
C LEU A 21 3.59 5.51 37.87
N ASP A 22 3.53 6.75 37.39
CA ASP A 22 2.94 7.87 38.13
C ASP A 22 1.41 7.97 37.98
N GLY A 23 0.80 7.07 37.20
CA GLY A 23 -0.62 6.99 36.88
C GLY A 23 -1.06 7.83 35.68
N THR A 24 -0.13 8.48 34.99
CA THR A 24 -0.43 9.25 33.77
C THR A 24 -0.62 8.31 32.58
N PRO A 25 -1.65 8.48 31.74
CA PRO A 25 -1.78 7.71 30.51
C PRO A 25 -0.62 7.95 29.54
N VAL A 26 -0.28 6.93 28.75
CA VAL A 26 0.60 7.09 27.58
C VAL A 26 -0.11 7.97 26.55
N GLN A 27 0.63 8.89 25.96
CA GLN A 27 0.14 9.81 24.95
C GLN A 27 0.17 9.17 23.57
N ASN A 28 -0.92 9.33 22.83
CA ASN A 28 -1.01 9.03 21.40
C ASN A 28 -0.87 10.34 20.62
N VAL A 29 0.37 10.69 20.27
CA VAL A 29 0.71 11.93 19.53
C VAL A 29 1.27 11.56 18.17
N THR A 30 0.77 12.22 17.13
CA THR A 30 1.27 12.07 15.77
C THR A 30 2.13 13.27 15.37
N LEU A 31 3.34 13.03 14.89
CA LEU A 31 4.20 14.01 14.21
C LEU A 31 4.11 13.81 12.69
N THR A 32 3.42 14.72 11.99
CA THR A 32 3.38 14.71 10.52
C THR A 32 4.49 15.56 9.94
N ILE A 33 5.17 15.04 8.91
CA ILE A 33 6.24 15.71 8.17
C ILE A 33 5.93 15.57 6.68
N ASP A 34 5.67 16.71 6.04
CA ASP A 34 5.33 16.78 4.61
C ASP A 34 6.56 16.56 3.72
N ALA A 35 6.33 16.19 2.46
CA ALA A 35 7.36 16.01 1.45
C ALA A 35 8.27 17.25 1.29
N GLY A 36 9.56 17.01 1.05
CA GLY A 36 10.58 18.04 0.85
C GLY A 36 11.02 18.79 2.12
N VAL A 37 10.49 18.43 3.30
CA VAL A 37 10.91 19.04 4.56
C VAL A 37 12.35 18.66 4.91
N GLN A 38 13.10 19.67 5.37
CA GLN A 38 14.46 19.56 5.87
C GLN A 38 14.46 19.72 7.39
N LEU A 39 14.78 18.66 8.12
CA LEU A 39 14.86 18.63 9.58
C LEU A 39 16.32 18.62 10.01
N GLN A 40 16.78 19.72 10.59
CA GLN A 40 18.21 19.90 10.90
C GLN A 40 18.50 19.75 12.40
N GLY A 41 19.42 18.87 12.78
CA GLY A 41 20.05 18.80 14.09
C GLY A 41 21.20 19.79 14.20
N ARG A 42 21.38 20.44 15.35
CA ARG A 42 22.50 21.38 15.52
C ARG A 42 23.83 20.62 15.54
N THR A 43 24.73 20.95 14.61
CA THR A 43 26.03 20.30 14.49
C THR A 43 26.84 20.40 15.78
N GLY A 44 27.42 19.27 16.19
CA GLY A 44 28.26 19.16 17.37
C GLY A 44 27.49 19.15 18.69
N THR A 45 26.18 18.85 18.65
CA THR A 45 25.38 18.61 19.85
C THR A 45 24.62 17.28 19.76
N PHE A 46 24.18 16.78 20.92
CA PHE A 46 23.30 15.61 20.99
C PHE A 46 21.84 15.97 20.66
N ALA A 47 21.63 16.58 19.49
CA ALA A 47 20.31 16.79 18.92
C ALA A 47 19.84 15.49 18.28
N ASN A 48 18.71 14.95 18.71
CA ASN A 48 18.08 13.74 18.16
C ASN A 48 16.56 13.88 18.20
N LEU A 49 15.87 13.06 17.42
CA LEU A 49 14.42 12.94 17.42
C LEU A 49 14.02 11.58 17.99
N VAL A 50 13.14 11.59 19.00
CA VAL A 50 12.63 10.36 19.64
C VAL A 50 11.11 10.31 19.48
N ILE A 51 10.62 9.26 18.84
CA ILE A 51 9.19 8.90 18.79
C ILE A 51 8.94 7.84 19.85
N THR A 52 8.18 8.19 20.89
CA THR A 52 7.97 7.31 22.04
C THR A 52 6.82 6.34 21.82
N ARG A 53 6.78 5.22 22.55
CA ARG A 53 5.72 4.22 22.46
C ARG A 53 4.33 4.84 22.55
N GLY A 54 3.44 4.40 21.66
CA GLY A 54 2.08 4.92 21.55
C GLY A 54 1.96 6.21 20.73
N SER A 55 3.06 6.90 20.43
CA SER A 55 3.11 8.02 19.49
C SER A 55 3.57 7.56 18.10
N LYS A 56 3.31 8.38 17.09
CA LYS A 56 3.59 8.07 15.68
C LYS A 56 4.34 9.17 14.96
N ILE A 57 5.09 8.79 13.94
CA ILE A 57 5.64 9.70 12.93
C ILE A 57 4.98 9.40 11.58
N MET A 58 4.54 10.42 10.86
CA MET A 58 4.01 10.32 9.50
C MET A 58 4.90 11.16 8.59
N ALA A 59 6.04 10.60 8.19
CA ALA A 59 7.01 11.23 7.30
C ALA A 59 6.78 10.72 5.87
N MET A 60 6.09 11.53 5.06
CA MET A 60 5.59 11.13 3.74
C MET A 60 6.27 11.97 2.65
N GLY A 61 7.52 11.63 2.33
CA GLY A 61 8.27 12.19 1.21
C GLY A 61 7.84 11.61 -0.14
N THR A 62 8.42 12.15 -1.21
CA THR A 62 8.33 11.58 -2.57
C THR A 62 9.71 11.50 -3.20
N ALA A 63 9.84 10.79 -4.33
CA ALA A 63 11.12 10.69 -5.05
C ALA A 63 11.69 12.07 -5.44
N ASP A 64 10.83 13.00 -5.85
CA ASP A 64 11.23 14.36 -6.25
C ASP A 64 11.39 15.33 -5.06
N ALA A 65 10.80 14.99 -3.91
CA ALA A 65 10.82 15.79 -2.70
C ALA A 65 11.02 14.91 -1.45
N PRO A 66 12.18 14.26 -1.30
CA PRO A 66 12.46 13.45 -0.12
C PRO A 66 12.52 14.32 1.14
N ILE A 67 12.13 13.73 2.27
CA ILE A 67 12.36 14.32 3.58
C ILE A 67 13.83 14.08 3.95
N VAL A 68 14.53 15.11 4.38
CA VAL A 68 15.94 15.00 4.77
C VAL A 68 16.11 15.39 6.22
N MET A 69 16.65 14.47 7.02
CA MET A 69 17.06 14.68 8.40
C MET A 69 18.58 14.67 8.48
N SER A 70 19.20 15.82 8.72
CA SER A 70 20.66 15.96 8.71
C SER A 70 21.16 17.01 9.71
N SER A 71 22.44 17.34 9.68
CA SER A 71 23.00 18.42 10.51
C SER A 71 22.61 19.82 9.98
N ASP A 72 22.89 20.90 10.74
CA ASP A 72 22.65 22.29 10.31
C ASP A 72 23.81 22.90 9.53
N ASP A 73 24.79 22.07 9.16
CA ASP A 73 25.93 22.44 8.35
C ASP A 73 25.59 22.45 6.84
N ALA A 74 26.59 22.65 5.99
CA ALA A 74 26.37 22.79 4.55
C ALA A 74 26.92 21.58 3.80
N GLY A 75 26.02 20.71 3.34
CA GLY A 75 26.35 19.53 2.58
C GLY A 75 25.73 18.29 3.20
N ILE A 76 26.16 17.12 2.70
CA ILE A 76 25.94 15.81 3.31
C ILE A 76 27.24 15.02 3.12
N GLU A 77 28.32 15.49 3.74
CA GLU A 77 29.67 14.90 3.59
C GLU A 77 30.30 14.50 4.94
N GLY A 78 29.59 14.72 6.05
CA GLY A 78 30.03 14.48 7.42
C GLY A 78 29.60 13.13 8.00
N SER A 79 29.89 12.96 9.29
CA SER A 79 29.45 11.85 10.15
C SER A 79 29.56 12.30 11.61
N GLY A 80 28.66 11.81 12.46
CA GLY A 80 28.67 12.10 13.91
C GLY A 80 28.34 13.56 14.24
N GLU A 81 27.58 14.24 13.37
CA GLU A 81 27.35 15.67 13.48
C GLU A 81 26.13 16.00 14.36
N TRP A 82 25.14 15.12 14.36
CA TRP A 82 23.98 15.14 15.25
C TRP A 82 23.67 13.71 15.71
N GLY A 83 22.68 13.55 16.59
CA GLY A 83 22.33 12.26 17.16
C GLY A 83 21.80 11.28 16.10
N GLY A 84 20.60 11.52 15.59
CA GLY A 84 19.88 10.53 14.76
C GLY A 84 18.39 10.45 15.12
N LEU A 85 17.73 9.42 14.60
CA LEU A 85 16.31 9.14 14.78
C LEU A 85 16.12 7.87 15.63
N ILE A 86 15.25 7.94 16.64
CA ILE A 86 14.92 6.81 17.53
C ILE A 86 13.41 6.57 17.51
N LEU A 87 12.99 5.35 17.21
CA LEU A 87 11.59 4.91 17.31
C LEU A 87 11.44 3.87 18.41
N HIS A 88 10.49 4.09 19.31
CA HIS A 88 10.10 3.14 20.34
C HIS A 88 8.73 2.54 20.01
N GLY A 89 8.65 1.23 19.87
CA GLY A 89 7.39 0.51 19.67
C GLY A 89 7.03 -0.44 20.83
N TYR A 90 5.89 -1.11 20.65
CA TYR A 90 5.39 -2.15 21.56
C TYR A 90 5.70 -3.58 21.10
N GLY A 91 6.53 -3.78 20.09
CA GLY A 91 6.99 -5.06 19.59
C GLY A 91 7.83 -5.85 20.59
N ARG A 92 7.99 -7.16 20.30
CA ARG A 92 8.73 -8.09 21.16
C ARG A 92 10.17 -7.66 21.41
N HIS A 93 10.75 -8.05 22.53
CA HIS A 93 12.16 -7.82 22.83
C HIS A 93 12.73 -8.89 23.76
N ASN A 94 13.98 -9.30 23.55
CA ASN A 94 14.61 -10.34 24.36
C ASN A 94 14.93 -9.93 25.79
N GLU A 95 15.03 -8.65 26.07
CA GLU A 95 15.15 -8.14 27.44
C GLU A 95 13.82 -8.01 28.20
N CYS A 96 12.67 -8.18 27.51
CA CYS A 96 11.39 -8.18 28.18
C CYS A 96 11.23 -9.39 29.11
N PRO A 97 10.56 -9.25 30.28
CA PRO A 97 10.28 -10.37 31.17
C PRO A 97 9.47 -11.49 30.50
N GLU A 98 9.85 -12.75 30.69
CA GLU A 98 9.08 -13.89 30.15
C GLU A 98 7.67 -13.95 30.78
N GLY A 99 6.64 -13.99 29.92
CA GLY A 99 5.23 -14.05 30.33
C GLY A 99 4.70 -12.77 31.01
N GLY A 100 5.42 -11.65 30.88
CA GLY A 100 4.98 -10.34 31.31
C GLY A 100 3.88 -9.75 30.42
N SER A 101 3.14 -8.78 30.96
CA SER A 101 2.20 -7.93 30.20
C SER A 101 2.74 -6.52 29.99
N VAL A 102 3.89 -6.20 30.58
CA VAL A 102 4.55 -4.90 30.51
C VAL A 102 6.03 -5.13 30.28
N CYS A 103 6.60 -4.35 29.38
CA CYS A 103 8.03 -4.33 29.10
C CYS A 103 8.54 -2.89 29.27
N ASN A 104 9.69 -2.73 29.92
CA ASN A 104 10.36 -1.44 30.13
C ASN A 104 11.85 -1.67 29.97
N ILE A 105 12.28 -1.88 28.74
CA ILE A 105 13.70 -2.01 28.40
C ILE A 105 14.34 -0.64 28.42
N ASP A 106 15.54 -0.53 28.98
CA ASP A 106 16.29 0.72 28.98
C ASP A 106 16.89 0.89 27.58
N SER A 107 16.42 1.92 26.87
CA SER A 107 16.75 2.10 25.45
C SER A 107 18.01 2.93 25.27
N GLU A 108 18.68 2.64 24.16
CA GLU A 108 19.91 3.28 23.71
C GLU A 108 19.82 4.83 23.69
N GLY A 109 20.97 5.49 23.78
CA GLY A 109 21.08 6.94 23.70
C GLY A 109 20.47 7.71 24.87
N GLU A 110 20.29 7.11 26.05
CA GLU A 110 19.50 7.69 27.17
C GLU A 110 18.06 8.05 26.75
N SER A 111 17.46 7.37 25.77
CA SER A 111 16.16 7.75 25.18
C SER A 111 14.94 7.44 26.07
N GLY A 112 15.12 6.62 27.11
CA GLY A 112 14.09 6.22 28.08
C GLY A 112 13.73 4.76 27.92
N PHE A 113 12.47 4.40 28.19
CA PHE A 113 12.01 3.01 28.18
C PHE A 113 11.16 2.66 26.96
N ALA A 114 11.45 1.52 26.33
CA ALA A 114 10.71 1.00 25.18
C ALA A 114 10.23 -0.46 25.37
N GLY A 115 9.85 -1.11 24.27
CA GLY A 115 9.53 -2.53 24.16
C GLY A 115 8.10 -2.91 24.55
N GLY A 116 7.69 -4.11 24.15
CA GLY A 116 6.40 -4.69 24.48
C GLY A 116 6.29 -6.15 24.00
N TYR A 117 5.07 -6.56 23.65
CA TYR A 117 4.75 -7.90 23.16
C TYR A 117 3.73 -7.89 22.00
N ASN A 118 3.56 -6.74 21.34
CA ASN A 118 2.66 -6.53 20.22
C ASN A 118 3.48 -6.28 18.95
N ASP A 119 3.76 -7.32 18.18
CA ASP A 119 4.50 -7.20 16.93
C ASP A 119 3.69 -6.54 15.81
N ASP A 120 2.38 -6.37 16.00
CA ASP A 120 1.51 -5.70 15.03
C ASP A 120 1.32 -4.21 15.38
N ASP A 121 2.07 -3.71 16.37
CA ASP A 121 2.13 -2.28 16.69
C ASP A 121 2.62 -1.44 15.51
N SER A 122 2.16 -0.19 15.45
CA SER A 122 2.58 0.78 14.45
C SER A 122 3.13 2.04 15.11
N SER A 123 4.38 2.36 14.78
CA SER A 123 5.04 3.62 15.11
C SER A 123 4.87 4.67 14.01
N GLY A 124 4.05 4.40 12.98
CA GLY A 124 3.72 5.31 11.89
C GLY A 124 4.33 4.93 10.52
N VAL A 125 4.65 5.94 9.71
CA VAL A 125 5.11 5.83 8.32
C VAL A 125 6.40 6.63 8.13
N LEU A 126 7.40 6.00 7.50
CA LEU A 126 8.54 6.67 6.89
C LEU A 126 8.57 6.27 5.40
N ASN A 127 8.41 7.26 4.52
CA ASN A 127 8.45 7.09 3.08
C ASN A 127 9.31 8.18 2.44
N TYR A 128 10.28 7.80 1.60
CA TYR A 128 11.29 8.70 0.99
C TYR A 128 11.97 9.61 2.03
N VAL A 129 12.64 8.96 2.99
CA VAL A 129 13.34 9.63 4.09
C VAL A 129 14.84 9.39 3.99
N VAL A 130 15.61 10.46 3.99
CA VAL A 130 17.09 10.45 4.09
C VAL A 130 17.48 10.88 5.50
N VAL A 131 18.16 10.01 6.24
CA VAL A 131 18.80 10.35 7.52
C VAL A 131 20.31 10.37 7.29
N ALA A 132 20.96 11.50 7.52
CA ALA A 132 22.37 11.63 7.18
C ALA A 132 23.21 12.27 8.28
N GLU A 133 24.49 11.91 8.35
CA GLU A 133 25.50 12.53 9.23
C GLU A 133 25.22 12.37 10.74
N GLY A 134 24.45 11.35 11.11
CA GLY A 134 24.13 11.02 12.51
C GLY A 134 25.29 10.37 13.28
N GLY A 135 25.05 9.94 14.52
CA GLY A 135 26.02 9.25 15.37
C GLY A 135 26.89 10.14 16.23
N TYR A 136 26.34 11.23 16.75
CA TYR A 136 27.08 12.11 17.66
C TYR A 136 27.47 11.39 18.98
N GLU A 137 28.78 11.25 19.21
CA GLU A 137 29.37 10.73 20.46
C GLU A 137 29.07 11.68 21.64
N PHE A 138 28.03 11.38 22.43
CA PHE A 138 27.62 12.21 23.56
C PHE A 138 28.36 11.87 24.87
N ALA A 139 28.94 10.68 24.94
CA ALA A 139 29.91 10.25 25.94
C ALA A 139 30.91 9.26 25.31
N PRO A 140 32.09 9.02 25.93
CA PRO A 140 33.15 8.24 25.27
C PRO A 140 32.74 6.82 24.86
N GLY A 141 32.60 6.57 23.55
CA GLY A 141 32.09 5.33 22.97
C GLY A 141 30.58 5.12 23.15
N ASP A 142 29.84 6.21 23.35
CA ASP A 142 28.38 6.26 23.39
C ASP A 142 27.92 7.19 22.24
N GLU A 143 27.90 6.64 21.03
CA GLU A 143 27.26 7.17 19.84
C GLU A 143 25.80 6.67 19.78
N ILE A 144 25.02 7.07 18.76
CA ILE A 144 23.73 6.41 18.46
C ILE A 144 23.64 6.13 16.97
N ASN A 145 22.76 5.23 16.58
CA ASN A 145 22.57 4.89 15.17
C ASN A 145 21.95 6.03 14.36
N GLY A 146 22.06 5.94 13.04
CA GLY A 146 21.32 6.83 12.14
C GLY A 146 19.83 6.68 12.41
N ILE A 147 19.37 5.42 12.44
CA ILE A 147 18.02 5.06 12.88
C ILE A 147 18.11 3.89 13.89
N SER A 148 17.71 4.13 15.14
CA SER A 148 17.53 3.06 16.15
C SER A 148 16.04 2.65 16.22
N LEU A 149 15.75 1.37 16.01
CA LEU A 149 14.40 0.80 16.04
C LEU A 149 14.24 -0.13 17.24
N ILE A 150 13.61 0.35 18.31
CA ILE A 150 13.49 -0.39 19.56
C ILE A 150 12.09 -0.96 19.71
N GLY A 151 11.96 -2.28 19.51
CA GLY A 151 10.69 -3.00 19.60
C GLY A 151 9.66 -2.47 18.61
N VAL A 152 10.05 -2.09 17.39
CA VAL A 152 9.11 -1.54 16.41
C VAL A 152 8.34 -2.67 15.73
N GLY A 153 7.01 -2.54 15.65
CA GLY A 153 6.12 -3.56 15.09
C GLY A 153 5.95 -3.47 13.57
N ARG A 154 5.47 -4.56 12.97
CA ARG A 154 5.22 -4.74 11.53
C ARG A 154 4.14 -3.81 10.97
N GLY A 155 3.30 -3.23 11.84
CA GLY A 155 2.33 -2.21 11.44
C GLY A 155 2.97 -0.86 11.09
N THR A 156 4.28 -0.70 11.32
CA THR A 156 5.04 0.49 10.92
C THR A 156 5.48 0.36 9.47
N GLU A 157 5.15 1.34 8.63
CA GLU A 157 5.57 1.38 7.23
C GLU A 157 6.94 2.05 7.12
N MET A 158 7.92 1.37 6.52
CA MET A 158 9.23 1.92 6.22
C MET A 158 9.62 1.57 4.77
N GLU A 159 9.44 2.52 3.86
CA GLU A 159 9.78 2.38 2.44
C GLU A 159 10.66 3.54 1.96
N TYR A 160 11.60 3.27 1.04
CA TYR A 160 12.51 4.29 0.48
C TYR A 160 13.27 5.06 1.57
N ILE A 161 14.05 4.31 2.36
CA ILE A 161 14.82 4.84 3.48
C ILE A 161 16.29 4.88 3.11
N GLN A 162 16.94 6.02 3.26
CA GLN A 162 18.39 6.13 3.19
C GLN A 162 18.98 6.48 4.56
N VAL A 163 20.05 5.78 4.94
CA VAL A 163 21.00 6.30 5.92
C VAL A 163 22.35 6.52 5.27
N GLU A 164 22.86 7.75 5.36
CA GLU A 164 24.11 8.18 4.74
C GLU A 164 25.09 8.72 5.78
N GLY A 165 26.27 8.11 5.88
CA GLY A 165 27.38 8.67 6.65
C GLY A 165 27.12 8.74 8.16
N ASN A 166 26.49 7.74 8.76
CA ASN A 166 26.39 7.65 10.22
C ASN A 166 27.76 7.33 10.84
N SER A 167 28.09 7.90 12.01
CA SER A 167 29.35 7.58 12.71
C SER A 167 29.32 6.22 13.39
N ASP A 168 28.13 5.75 13.76
CA ASP A 168 27.85 4.43 14.31
C ASP A 168 27.12 3.62 13.22
N ASP A 169 26.17 2.75 13.60
CA ASP A 169 25.44 1.99 12.60
C ASP A 169 24.50 2.84 11.76
N GLY A 170 24.28 2.42 10.52
CA GLY A 170 23.27 3.02 9.65
C GLY A 170 21.88 2.88 10.27
N ILE A 171 21.47 1.64 10.46
CA ILE A 171 20.20 1.27 11.09
C ILE A 171 20.42 0.09 12.02
N GLU A 172 19.80 0.13 13.20
CA GLU A 172 19.86 -0.98 14.16
C GLU A 172 18.46 -1.39 14.62
N PHE A 173 18.20 -2.70 14.62
CA PHE A 173 16.96 -3.30 15.09
C PHE A 173 17.16 -3.96 16.46
N TYR A 174 16.62 -3.33 17.50
CA TYR A 174 16.57 -3.89 18.85
C TYR A 174 15.22 -4.60 19.04
N GLY A 175 15.18 -5.90 18.76
CA GLY A 175 13.94 -6.67 18.78
C GLY A 175 12.91 -6.20 17.73
N GLY A 176 11.63 -6.48 17.97
CA GLY A 176 10.52 -6.09 17.10
C GLY A 176 10.34 -6.97 15.86
N ALA A 177 9.50 -6.49 14.95
CA ALA A 177 9.11 -7.18 13.72
C ALA A 177 8.81 -6.22 12.55
N VAL A 178 9.25 -4.96 12.62
CA VAL A 178 9.09 -3.97 11.55
C VAL A 178 9.67 -4.48 10.23
N ASN A 179 9.04 -4.11 9.11
CA ASN A 179 9.51 -4.46 7.78
C ASN A 179 10.09 -3.23 7.07
N VAL A 180 11.12 -3.41 6.24
CA VAL A 180 11.76 -2.31 5.47
C VAL A 180 11.88 -2.68 4.00
N ARG A 181 11.27 -1.89 3.12
CA ARG A 181 11.40 -2.02 1.66
C ARG A 181 12.21 -0.86 1.09
N TYR A 182 13.04 -1.11 0.06
CA TYR A 182 13.81 -0.06 -0.62
C TYR A 182 14.75 0.71 0.33
N GLY A 183 15.62 -0.03 1.03
CA GLY A 183 16.59 0.54 1.97
C GLY A 183 17.96 0.80 1.31
N VAL A 184 18.56 1.96 1.58
CA VAL A 184 19.88 2.35 1.06
C VAL A 184 20.78 2.77 2.24
N PHE A 185 21.79 1.97 2.55
CA PHE A 185 22.69 2.21 3.67
C PHE A 185 24.10 2.40 3.14
N THR A 186 24.58 3.64 3.19
CA THR A 186 25.79 4.04 2.48
C THR A 186 26.71 4.86 3.37
N ASN A 187 28.01 4.60 3.26
CA ASN A 187 29.06 5.38 3.92
C ASN A 187 29.02 5.42 5.47
N ASN A 188 28.25 4.56 6.14
CA ASN A 188 28.25 4.41 7.59
C ASN A 188 29.61 3.89 8.11
N LEU A 189 30.04 4.40 9.26
CA LEU A 189 31.40 4.18 9.78
C LEU A 189 31.53 2.96 10.68
N ASP A 190 30.45 2.52 11.32
CA ASP A 190 30.38 1.17 11.89
C ASP A 190 29.54 0.25 11.01
N ASP A 191 28.55 -0.48 11.50
CA ASP A 191 27.79 -1.43 10.70
C ASP A 191 26.71 -0.73 9.87
N SER A 192 26.53 -1.12 8.60
CA SER A 192 25.47 -0.46 7.81
C SER A 192 24.06 -0.87 8.26
N VAL A 193 23.90 -2.13 8.66
CA VAL A 193 22.67 -2.70 9.18
C VAL A 193 23.05 -3.62 10.34
N ASP A 194 22.50 -3.40 11.51
CA ASP A 194 22.65 -4.29 12.67
C ASP A 194 21.28 -4.75 13.18
N TRP A 195 21.20 -5.96 13.71
CA TRP A 195 20.06 -6.41 14.49
C TRP A 195 20.49 -7.24 15.69
N ASP A 196 19.74 -7.04 16.77
CA ASP A 196 19.88 -7.74 18.03
C ASP A 196 18.50 -8.08 18.64
N GLU A 197 18.54 -8.69 19.83
CA GLU A 197 17.48 -8.74 20.83
C GLU A 197 16.17 -9.36 20.34
N GLY A 198 16.26 -10.27 19.36
CA GLY A 198 15.18 -11.13 18.91
C GLY A 198 14.40 -10.60 17.72
N TYR A 199 14.98 -9.70 16.91
CA TYR A 199 14.34 -9.12 15.74
C TYR A 199 13.89 -10.17 14.70
N GLN A 200 12.64 -10.05 14.22
CA GLN A 200 12.00 -11.02 13.31
C GLN A 200 11.20 -10.37 12.17
N GLY A 201 11.63 -9.21 11.68
CA GLY A 201 11.00 -8.55 10.53
C GLY A 201 11.44 -9.07 9.15
N ASN A 202 11.02 -8.35 8.12
CA ASN A 202 11.30 -8.61 6.70
C ASN A 202 11.97 -7.41 6.03
N LEU A 203 13.06 -7.62 5.30
CA LEU A 203 13.77 -6.59 4.54
C LEU A 203 13.78 -6.97 3.05
N GLN A 204 13.40 -6.06 2.15
CA GLN A 204 13.42 -6.31 0.71
C GLN A 204 13.92 -5.14 -0.13
N TYR A 205 14.70 -5.41 -1.18
CA TYR A 205 15.33 -4.40 -2.04
C TYR A 205 16.29 -3.49 -1.25
N ILE A 206 17.33 -4.10 -0.70
CA ILE A 206 18.29 -3.40 0.17
C ILE A 206 19.62 -3.22 -0.55
N ILE A 207 20.14 -2.00 -0.59
CA ILE A 207 21.49 -1.70 -1.05
C ILE A 207 22.34 -1.29 0.13
N VAL A 208 23.46 -1.98 0.33
CA VAL A 208 24.48 -1.60 1.30
C VAL A 208 25.79 -1.31 0.58
N LYS A 209 26.38 -0.15 0.82
CA LYS A 209 27.76 0.17 0.40
C LYS A 209 28.55 0.66 1.60
N GLN A 210 29.37 -0.24 2.12
CA GLN A 210 30.12 -0.02 3.34
C GLN A 210 31.18 1.07 3.16
N SER A 211 31.47 1.84 4.22
CA SER A 211 32.45 2.92 4.16
C SER A 211 33.88 2.41 4.31
N ARG A 212 34.79 2.97 3.50
CA ARG A 212 36.24 2.79 3.69
C ARG A 212 36.79 3.66 4.82
N SER A 213 36.00 4.61 5.30
CA SER A 213 36.40 5.50 6.39
C SER A 213 36.09 4.89 7.76
N GLY A 214 35.31 3.81 7.78
CA GLY A 214 34.85 3.09 8.94
C GLY A 214 35.55 1.75 9.18
N GLY A 215 35.15 1.04 10.25
CA GLY A 215 35.65 -0.29 10.59
C GLY A 215 34.63 -1.42 10.42
N GLY A 216 33.34 -1.09 10.43
CA GLY A 216 32.26 -2.07 10.49
C GLY A 216 32.00 -2.85 9.20
N GLU A 217 31.04 -3.74 9.30
CA GLU A 217 30.50 -4.65 8.31
C GLU A 217 29.26 -4.08 7.59
N ALA A 218 28.85 -4.72 6.50
CA ALA A 218 27.57 -4.40 5.87
C ALA A 218 26.39 -4.88 6.72
N PHE A 219 26.58 -6.01 7.40
CA PHE A 219 25.64 -6.59 8.34
C PHE A 219 26.38 -7.15 9.55
N GLU A 220 26.10 -6.61 10.73
CA GLU A 220 26.32 -7.27 12.01
C GLU A 220 24.97 -7.84 12.51
N MET A 221 25.02 -9.03 13.10
CA MET A 221 23.83 -9.86 13.30
C MET A 221 23.99 -10.69 14.55
N ASP A 222 23.25 -10.38 15.60
CA ASP A 222 23.36 -11.04 16.90
C ASP A 222 22.01 -11.30 17.59
N THR A 223 22.08 -11.91 18.78
CA THR A 223 20.91 -12.28 19.58
C THR A 223 21.33 -12.34 21.04
N GLU A 224 21.35 -11.19 21.68
CA GLU A 224 21.59 -10.99 23.08
C GLU A 224 20.26 -10.95 23.86
N GLY A 225 20.38 -10.80 25.18
CA GLY A 225 19.25 -10.88 26.11
C GLY A 225 18.86 -12.33 26.44
N THR A 226 17.56 -12.57 26.60
CA THR A 226 17.04 -13.93 26.88
C THR A 226 16.97 -14.77 25.60
N THR A 227 16.87 -16.09 25.74
CA THR A 227 16.70 -17.00 24.59
C THR A 227 15.22 -17.13 24.16
N LEU A 228 14.39 -16.12 24.44
CA LEU A 228 12.95 -16.16 24.14
C LEU A 228 12.71 -16.09 22.64
N PHE A 229 13.34 -15.11 21.99
CA PHE A 229 13.25 -14.91 20.56
C PHE A 229 14.65 -14.96 19.97
N LEU A 230 14.78 -15.67 18.86
CA LEU A 230 16.00 -15.65 18.06
C LEU A 230 15.91 -14.46 17.10
N SER A 231 16.98 -13.66 16.94
CA SER A 231 17.05 -12.70 15.84
C SER A 231 17.28 -13.49 14.55
N LYS A 232 16.29 -13.48 13.66
CA LYS A 232 16.30 -14.26 12.42
C LYS A 232 15.40 -13.64 11.34
N PRO A 233 15.60 -12.37 10.97
CA PRO A 233 14.78 -11.73 9.96
C PRO A 233 14.89 -12.42 8.61
N THR A 234 13.92 -12.18 7.74
CA THR A 234 14.01 -12.56 6.32
C THR A 234 14.48 -11.37 5.50
N VAL A 235 15.57 -11.53 4.76
CA VAL A 235 16.14 -10.52 3.86
C VAL A 235 16.06 -11.04 2.42
N SER A 236 15.48 -10.27 1.51
CA SER A 236 15.36 -10.63 0.10
C SER A 236 15.84 -9.51 -0.82
N ASN A 237 16.39 -9.85 -1.98
CA ASN A 237 16.84 -8.86 -2.97
C ASN A 237 17.82 -7.86 -2.34
N LEU A 238 18.96 -8.37 -1.88
CA LEU A 238 20.02 -7.60 -1.23
C LEU A 238 21.22 -7.43 -2.17
N THR A 239 21.79 -6.24 -2.25
CA THR A 239 23.10 -5.98 -2.88
C THR A 239 24.04 -5.37 -1.85
N VAL A 240 25.15 -6.04 -1.55
CA VAL A 240 26.23 -5.55 -0.68
C VAL A 240 27.46 -5.22 -1.52
N ILE A 241 28.03 -4.03 -1.30
CA ILE A 241 29.27 -3.56 -1.89
C ILE A 241 30.26 -3.28 -0.76
N ALA A 242 31.25 -4.15 -0.58
CA ALA A 242 32.30 -4.00 0.43
C ALA A 242 33.36 -2.98 -0.01
N ASP A 243 33.56 -1.90 0.75
CA ASP A 243 34.67 -0.95 0.55
C ASP A 243 35.41 -0.74 1.89
N LYS A 244 36.13 -1.75 2.38
CA LYS A 244 36.82 -1.70 3.68
C LYS A 244 38.24 -1.13 3.59
N GLN A 245 38.71 -0.44 4.63
CA GLN A 245 40.12 -0.01 4.76
C GLN A 245 40.99 -1.13 5.32
N ALA A 246 42.32 -1.01 5.21
CA ALA A 246 43.23 -2.02 5.75
C ALA A 246 43.98 -1.53 7.01
N PRO A 247 44.10 -2.34 8.08
CA PRO A 247 43.60 -3.71 8.22
C PRO A 247 42.23 -3.79 8.93
N ASP A 248 41.19 -4.19 8.21
CA ASP A 248 39.90 -4.57 8.79
C ASP A 248 39.67 -6.10 8.68
N SER A 249 38.51 -6.56 9.15
CA SER A 249 38.05 -7.95 9.01
C SER A 249 38.04 -8.42 7.56
N GLU A 250 38.44 -9.68 7.31
CA GLU A 250 38.48 -10.29 5.97
C GLU A 250 37.10 -10.79 5.47
N TYR A 251 36.01 -10.28 6.06
CA TYR A 251 34.61 -10.57 5.74
C TYR A 251 33.79 -9.28 5.75
N ILE A 252 32.58 -9.31 5.19
CA ILE A 252 31.68 -8.14 5.13
C ILE A 252 30.34 -8.35 5.83
N MET A 253 30.00 -9.57 6.22
CA MET A 253 28.80 -9.87 6.99
C MET A 253 29.15 -10.81 8.13
N ARG A 254 28.51 -10.66 9.28
CA ARG A 254 28.87 -11.43 10.47
C ARG A 254 27.66 -11.83 11.30
N PHE A 255 27.46 -13.14 11.46
CA PHE A 255 26.55 -13.69 12.47
C PHE A 255 27.34 -14.01 13.74
N LYS A 256 26.88 -13.52 14.89
CA LYS A 256 27.42 -13.82 16.22
C LYS A 256 26.28 -14.05 17.22
N ALA A 257 26.65 -14.29 18.49
CA ALA A 257 25.73 -14.45 19.63
C ALA A 257 24.48 -15.32 19.43
N SER A 258 24.55 -16.36 18.59
CA SER A 258 23.41 -17.21 18.26
C SER A 258 22.41 -16.65 17.25
N SER A 259 22.66 -15.54 16.54
CA SER A 259 21.79 -15.05 15.47
C SER A 259 21.56 -16.07 14.36
N GLY A 260 20.36 -16.01 13.79
CA GLY A 260 19.98 -16.62 12.52
C GLY A 260 19.74 -15.55 11.46
N GLY A 261 19.07 -15.95 10.37
CA GLY A 261 18.68 -15.07 9.25
C GLY A 261 18.31 -15.88 8.01
N PHE A 262 17.32 -15.43 7.25
CA PHE A 262 16.89 -16.03 5.99
C PHE A 262 17.20 -15.09 4.84
N PHE A 263 18.30 -15.32 4.14
CA PHE A 263 18.70 -14.48 3.01
C PHE A 263 18.31 -15.13 1.68
N HIS A 264 17.68 -14.35 0.82
CA HIS A 264 17.24 -14.76 -0.50
C HIS A 264 17.69 -13.72 -1.53
N ASN A 265 18.03 -14.17 -2.73
CA ASN A 265 18.30 -13.27 -3.87
C ASN A 265 19.36 -12.20 -3.54
N THR A 266 20.50 -12.62 -3.01
CA THR A 266 21.55 -11.72 -2.51
C THR A 266 22.76 -11.65 -3.44
N VAL A 267 23.29 -10.44 -3.67
CA VAL A 267 24.57 -10.19 -4.34
C VAL A 267 25.53 -9.61 -3.32
N VAL A 268 26.74 -10.16 -3.23
CA VAL A 268 27.82 -9.55 -2.46
C VAL A 268 29.03 -9.38 -3.36
N THR A 269 29.55 -8.16 -3.44
CA THR A 269 30.72 -7.79 -4.23
C THR A 269 31.64 -6.84 -3.48
N VAL A 270 32.80 -6.54 -4.07
CA VAL A 270 33.83 -5.69 -3.49
C VAL A 270 34.03 -4.47 -4.39
N ALA A 271 34.09 -3.28 -3.79
CA ALA A 271 34.38 -2.04 -4.51
C ALA A 271 35.80 -2.03 -5.08
N ASP A 272 36.00 -1.35 -6.21
CA ASP A 272 37.32 -1.19 -6.84
C ASP A 272 38.38 -0.56 -5.91
N GLY A 273 37.93 0.25 -4.93
CA GLY A 273 38.75 0.98 -3.98
C GLY A 273 39.08 0.23 -2.69
N ASN A 274 38.51 -0.96 -2.47
CA ASN A 274 38.62 -1.70 -1.23
C ASN A 274 40.07 -2.12 -0.94
N GLU A 275 40.57 -1.84 0.26
CA GLU A 275 41.97 -2.06 0.64
C GLU A 275 42.18 -3.37 1.40
N THR A 276 41.16 -3.89 2.11
CA THR A 276 41.26 -5.16 2.85
C THR A 276 41.10 -6.36 1.92
N PRO A 277 41.98 -7.37 1.97
CA PRO A 277 41.83 -8.57 1.14
C PRO A 277 40.76 -9.48 1.74
N LEU A 278 39.48 -9.21 1.46
CA LEU A 278 38.40 -10.10 1.87
C LEU A 278 38.63 -11.50 1.30
N THR A 279 38.46 -12.50 2.15
CA THR A 279 38.64 -13.93 1.81
C THR A 279 37.31 -14.69 1.82
N GLN A 280 36.30 -14.15 2.49
CA GLN A 280 34.96 -14.74 2.58
C GLN A 280 33.87 -13.65 2.61
N CYS A 281 32.64 -14.00 2.25
CA CYS A 281 31.50 -13.08 2.36
C CYS A 281 31.01 -12.96 3.81
N VAL A 282 30.78 -14.11 4.44
CA VAL A 282 30.09 -14.26 5.72
C VAL A 282 31.00 -14.89 6.77
N GLU A 283 31.10 -14.29 7.95
CA GLU A 283 31.63 -14.96 9.14
C GLU A 283 30.46 -15.47 10.00
N VAL A 284 30.50 -16.77 10.36
CA VAL A 284 29.55 -17.35 11.32
C VAL A 284 30.32 -17.69 12.59
N ALA A 285 30.22 -16.81 13.58
CA ALA A 285 30.98 -16.84 14.81
C ALA A 285 30.20 -17.49 15.96
N GLY A 286 30.88 -18.40 16.68
CA GLY A 286 30.35 -19.02 17.90
C GLY A 286 29.44 -20.23 17.66
N GLU A 287 29.38 -21.14 18.65
CA GLU A 287 28.64 -22.40 18.53
C GLU A 287 27.13 -22.20 18.36
N GLY A 288 26.58 -21.08 18.85
CA GLY A 288 25.16 -20.73 18.72
C GLY A 288 24.77 -20.52 17.25
N SER A 289 25.37 -19.53 16.58
CA SER A 289 25.02 -19.18 15.20
C SER A 289 25.40 -20.30 14.23
N GLN A 290 26.50 -21.01 14.49
CA GLN A 290 26.87 -22.21 13.74
C GLN A 290 25.83 -23.33 13.89
N GLY A 291 25.17 -23.42 15.05
CA GLY A 291 24.10 -24.39 15.30
C GLY A 291 22.79 -24.10 14.56
N ASN A 292 22.58 -22.87 14.09
CA ASN A 292 21.39 -22.45 13.36
C ASN A 292 21.41 -22.78 11.87
N VAL A 293 22.59 -23.15 11.34
CA VAL A 293 22.82 -23.38 9.91
C VAL A 293 21.91 -24.50 9.39
N GLY A 294 21.12 -24.17 8.37
CA GLY A 294 20.16 -25.09 7.75
C GLY A 294 18.81 -25.20 8.48
N SER A 295 18.62 -24.48 9.60
CA SER A 295 17.32 -24.32 10.26
C SER A 295 16.87 -22.85 10.28
N SER A 296 17.48 -22.05 11.14
CA SER A 296 17.17 -20.64 11.38
C SER A 296 18.20 -19.70 10.76
N LEU A 297 19.23 -20.25 10.10
CA LEU A 297 20.18 -19.55 9.25
C LEU A 297 20.24 -20.24 7.88
N VAL A 298 19.73 -19.56 6.85
CA VAL A 298 19.57 -20.10 5.48
C VAL A 298 19.93 -19.04 4.46
N LEU A 299 20.78 -19.39 3.49
CA LEU A 299 21.12 -18.53 2.34
C LEU A 299 20.67 -19.19 1.03
N ASN A 300 19.90 -18.46 0.22
CA ASN A 300 19.31 -18.91 -1.03
C ASN A 300 19.58 -17.92 -2.16
N ASN A 301 19.83 -18.44 -3.37
CA ASN A 301 20.01 -17.64 -4.60
C ASN A 301 21.02 -16.51 -4.40
N TRP A 302 22.30 -16.87 -4.31
CA TRP A 302 23.36 -15.94 -3.91
C TRP A 302 24.40 -15.77 -5.01
N ILE A 303 24.81 -14.54 -5.31
CA ILE A 303 26.01 -14.26 -6.13
C ILE A 303 27.16 -13.90 -5.19
N GLN A 304 28.18 -14.76 -5.21
CA GLN A 304 29.33 -14.70 -4.33
C GLN A 304 30.53 -14.11 -5.07
N ASP A 305 30.91 -12.87 -4.75
CA ASP A 305 32.03 -12.15 -5.37
C ASP A 305 32.83 -11.33 -4.35
N CYS A 306 33.22 -11.97 -3.24
CA CYS A 306 33.68 -11.29 -2.04
C CYS A 306 35.21 -11.20 -1.92
N ALA A 307 35.96 -11.55 -2.96
CA ALA A 307 37.42 -11.42 -2.94
C ALA A 307 37.91 -10.36 -3.92
N ALA A 308 38.88 -9.56 -3.49
CA ALA A 308 39.46 -8.48 -4.31
C ALA A 308 40.36 -8.98 -5.46
N GLY A 309 40.63 -10.29 -5.56
CA GLY A 309 41.51 -10.87 -6.55
C GLY A 309 40.81 -11.13 -7.89
N ALA A 310 41.42 -10.71 -9.01
CA ALA A 310 40.86 -10.99 -10.34
C ALA A 310 40.70 -12.51 -10.57
N GLY A 311 39.45 -12.98 -10.67
CA GLY A 311 39.12 -14.40 -10.83
C GLY A 311 39.11 -15.21 -9.53
N ASP A 312 39.17 -14.55 -8.38
CA ASP A 312 38.92 -15.10 -7.05
C ASP A 312 37.59 -14.55 -6.54
N GLN A 313 36.70 -15.42 -6.08
CA GLN A 313 35.37 -15.06 -5.56
C GLN A 313 35.30 -15.21 -4.02
N GLY A 314 36.41 -15.62 -3.39
CA GLY A 314 36.46 -15.96 -1.97
C GLY A 314 35.70 -17.25 -1.66
N THR A 315 35.38 -17.45 -0.39
CA THR A 315 34.39 -18.45 0.07
C THR A 315 33.10 -17.77 0.51
N LEU A 316 31.99 -18.51 0.53
CA LEU A 316 30.73 -17.97 1.08
C LEU A 316 30.87 -17.71 2.58
N SER A 317 31.37 -18.71 3.31
CA SER A 317 31.54 -18.69 4.76
C SER A 317 32.92 -19.19 5.20
N ASN A 318 33.18 -19.12 6.50
CA ASN A 318 34.34 -19.75 7.12
C ASN A 318 34.37 -21.27 6.89
N SER A 319 35.58 -21.85 6.80
CA SER A 319 35.81 -23.20 6.25
C SER A 319 35.16 -24.36 7.02
N GLU A 320 34.65 -24.12 8.22
CA GLU A 320 34.02 -25.13 9.08
C GLU A 320 32.49 -25.12 9.00
N VAL A 321 31.90 -24.15 8.27
CA VAL A 321 30.45 -23.98 8.12
C VAL A 321 30.07 -24.09 6.65
N ASP A 322 29.09 -24.93 6.35
CA ASP A 322 28.55 -25.11 5.00
C ASP A 322 27.19 -24.44 4.88
N LEU A 323 27.17 -23.20 4.36
CA LEU A 323 25.94 -22.44 4.06
C LEU A 323 25.41 -22.72 2.64
N ASP A 324 26.15 -23.45 1.80
CA ASP A 324 25.77 -23.68 0.40
C ASP A 324 24.74 -24.81 0.31
N ASN A 325 23.52 -24.44 -0.03
CA ASN A 325 22.44 -25.38 -0.25
C ASN A 325 22.25 -25.79 -1.72
N GLY A 326 23.16 -25.40 -2.61
CA GLY A 326 23.13 -25.66 -4.05
C GLY A 326 22.63 -24.50 -4.90
N THR A 327 22.34 -23.33 -4.31
CA THR A 327 21.89 -22.12 -5.02
C THR A 327 22.87 -20.95 -4.95
N ILE A 328 24.11 -21.23 -4.56
CA ILE A 328 25.20 -20.24 -4.45
C ILE A 328 26.02 -20.25 -5.75
N PHE A 329 26.19 -19.07 -6.33
CA PHE A 329 26.90 -18.85 -7.58
C PHE A 329 28.18 -18.04 -7.31
N ALA A 330 29.32 -18.73 -7.22
CA ALA A 330 30.65 -18.10 -7.20
C ALA A 330 31.01 -17.58 -8.59
N VAL A 331 30.53 -16.38 -8.92
CA VAL A 331 30.75 -15.67 -10.19
C VAL A 331 30.92 -14.19 -9.94
N ALA A 332 31.59 -13.49 -10.86
CA ALA A 332 31.69 -12.03 -10.79
C ALA A 332 30.30 -11.39 -10.79
N ALA A 333 30.04 -10.49 -9.84
CA ALA A 333 28.75 -9.85 -9.66
C ALA A 333 28.37 -8.94 -10.83
N ARG A 334 29.36 -8.28 -11.44
CA ARG A 334 29.18 -7.42 -12.62
C ARG A 334 28.04 -6.42 -12.44
N LEU A 335 28.09 -5.63 -11.37
CA LEU A 335 27.12 -4.56 -11.18
C LEU A 335 27.23 -3.53 -12.31
N ASN A 336 26.10 -3.20 -12.93
CA ASN A 336 26.00 -2.09 -13.86
C ASN A 336 25.84 -0.75 -13.12
N ALA A 337 25.74 0.35 -13.85
CA ALA A 337 25.64 1.69 -13.27
C ALA A 337 24.41 1.88 -12.35
N ASN A 338 23.35 1.10 -12.57
CA ASN A 338 22.11 1.13 -11.79
C ASN A 338 22.20 0.23 -10.54
N GLY A 339 23.31 -0.48 -10.33
CA GLY A 339 23.48 -1.40 -9.20
C GLY A 339 22.88 -2.79 -9.43
N ALA A 340 22.39 -3.10 -10.64
CA ALA A 340 21.89 -4.43 -10.98
C ALA A 340 23.02 -5.36 -11.45
N SER A 341 22.92 -6.64 -11.11
CA SER A 341 23.91 -7.64 -11.51
C SER A 341 23.69 -8.13 -12.95
N ASP A 342 24.65 -7.90 -13.83
CA ASP A 342 24.63 -8.41 -15.22
C ASP A 342 25.12 -9.88 -15.33
N ALA A 343 25.30 -10.57 -14.20
CA ALA A 343 25.63 -11.98 -14.21
C ALA A 343 24.42 -12.77 -14.76
N PRO A 344 24.62 -13.75 -15.68
CA PRO A 344 23.51 -14.55 -16.20
C PRO A 344 22.69 -15.25 -15.11
N GLN A 345 23.31 -15.58 -13.97
CA GLN A 345 22.70 -16.20 -12.80
C GLN A 345 21.78 -15.25 -12.03
N ALA A 346 21.89 -13.94 -12.25
CA ALA A 346 21.06 -12.96 -11.57
C ALA A 346 19.60 -12.98 -12.04
N ILE A 347 19.27 -13.71 -13.12
CA ILE A 347 17.90 -13.90 -13.59
C ILE A 347 17.48 -15.34 -13.29
N LEU A 348 16.46 -15.48 -12.44
CA LEU A 348 15.89 -16.77 -12.07
C LEU A 348 14.82 -17.20 -13.09
N SER A 349 14.62 -18.51 -13.24
CA SER A 349 13.58 -19.04 -14.12
C SER A 349 12.17 -18.89 -13.56
N GLU A 350 12.06 -18.80 -12.25
CA GLU A 350 10.80 -18.68 -11.50
C GLU A 350 11.00 -17.66 -10.38
N ALA A 351 9.93 -17.02 -9.95
CA ALA A 351 9.96 -16.12 -8.80
C ALA A 351 10.07 -16.92 -7.49
N VAL A 352 10.55 -16.28 -6.42
CA VAL A 352 10.56 -16.90 -5.09
C VAL A 352 9.12 -17.14 -4.62
N ASP A 353 8.82 -18.39 -4.25
CA ASP A 353 7.56 -18.77 -3.63
C ASP A 353 7.71 -18.73 -2.11
N TRP A 354 7.22 -17.66 -1.49
CA TRP A 354 7.33 -17.45 -0.04
C TRP A 354 6.53 -18.46 0.78
N SER A 355 5.42 -18.97 0.24
CA SER A 355 4.66 -20.04 0.91
C SER A 355 5.49 -21.33 0.95
N ALA A 356 6.15 -21.68 -0.16
CA ALA A 356 7.04 -22.83 -0.21
C ALA A 356 8.29 -22.66 0.69
N VAL A 357 8.82 -21.44 0.81
CA VAL A 357 9.92 -21.14 1.76
C VAL A 357 9.48 -21.42 3.19
N ASN A 358 8.32 -20.92 3.60
CA ASN A 358 7.78 -21.15 4.94
C ASN A 358 7.45 -22.62 5.21
N GLU A 359 6.99 -23.37 4.19
CA GLU A 359 6.80 -24.82 4.30
C GLU A 359 8.12 -25.57 4.48
N ALA A 360 9.17 -25.17 3.74
CA ALA A 360 10.47 -25.82 3.77
C ALA A 360 11.25 -25.51 5.07
N TYR A 361 11.10 -24.31 5.61
CA TYR A 361 11.81 -23.82 6.79
C TYR A 361 10.82 -23.32 7.85
N PRO A 362 10.39 -24.17 8.80
CA PRO A 362 9.40 -23.79 9.82
C PRO A 362 9.83 -22.66 10.76
N GLU A 363 11.12 -22.34 10.82
CA GLU A 363 11.67 -21.22 11.59
C GLU A 363 11.64 -19.89 10.80
N SER A 364 11.26 -19.91 9.52
CA SER A 364 11.14 -18.72 8.68
C SER A 364 10.09 -17.75 9.23
N VAL A 365 10.38 -16.46 9.08
CA VAL A 365 9.48 -15.35 9.44
C VAL A 365 9.03 -14.58 8.21
N ALA A 366 9.16 -15.17 7.02
CA ALA A 366 8.78 -14.54 5.77
C ALA A 366 7.27 -14.22 5.78
N ASP A 367 6.94 -12.93 5.71
CA ASP A 367 5.57 -12.48 5.53
C ASP A 367 5.20 -12.58 4.05
N THR A 368 4.30 -13.50 3.72
CA THR A 368 3.93 -13.82 2.34
C THR A 368 3.08 -12.73 1.68
N ASN A 369 2.46 -11.86 2.46
CA ASN A 369 1.63 -10.77 1.97
C ASN A 369 2.47 -9.51 1.75
N TRP A 370 3.58 -9.39 2.48
CA TRP A 370 4.49 -8.26 2.36
C TRP A 370 5.66 -8.52 1.41
N LEU A 371 6.23 -9.72 1.35
CA LEU A 371 7.36 -10.00 0.46
C LEU A 371 6.93 -10.18 -0.99
N GLU A 372 7.48 -9.38 -1.90
CA GLU A 372 7.22 -9.51 -3.32
C GLU A 372 7.95 -10.74 -3.90
N PRO A 373 7.28 -11.56 -4.71
CA PRO A 373 7.92 -12.67 -5.40
C PRO A 373 8.73 -12.16 -6.60
N THR A 374 10.06 -12.21 -6.50
CA THR A 374 10.96 -11.72 -7.56
C THR A 374 11.70 -12.84 -8.29
N ARG A 375 11.96 -12.62 -9.58
CA ARG A 375 12.71 -13.53 -10.47
C ARG A 375 14.15 -13.10 -10.70
N PHE A 376 14.76 -12.38 -9.76
CA PHE A 376 16.13 -11.90 -9.91
C PHE A 376 16.90 -11.86 -8.58
N ILE A 377 18.23 -11.93 -8.67
CA ILE A 377 19.18 -11.86 -7.54
C ILE A 377 19.76 -10.45 -7.47
N GLY A 378 19.75 -9.86 -6.27
CA GLY A 378 20.18 -8.49 -6.00
C GLY A 378 19.01 -7.54 -5.77
N ALA A 379 19.33 -6.33 -5.32
CA ALA A 379 18.37 -5.29 -4.97
C ALA A 379 17.74 -4.59 -6.18
N VAL A 380 18.40 -4.59 -7.33
CA VAL A 380 17.96 -3.88 -8.53
C VAL A 380 17.72 -4.89 -9.65
N ASN A 381 16.56 -4.78 -10.32
CA ASN A 381 16.13 -5.72 -11.35
C ASN A 381 17.02 -5.60 -12.60
N PRO A 382 17.76 -6.64 -13.00
CA PRO A 382 18.66 -6.58 -14.17
C PRO A 382 17.93 -6.64 -15.52
N THR A 383 16.59 -6.74 -15.52
CA THR A 383 15.77 -6.79 -16.74
C THR A 383 15.01 -5.49 -17.03
N THR A 384 15.16 -4.49 -16.17
CA THR A 384 14.64 -3.13 -16.35
C THR A 384 15.81 -2.15 -16.31
N ASN A 385 15.57 -0.90 -16.71
CA ASN A 385 16.53 0.20 -16.51
C ASN A 385 16.20 1.00 -15.24
N ASP A 386 15.42 0.41 -14.34
CA ASP A 386 14.91 1.08 -13.16
C ASP A 386 15.94 1.04 -12.02
N ALA A 387 16.60 2.17 -11.79
CA ALA A 387 17.40 2.41 -10.61
C ALA A 387 16.52 3.08 -9.54
N TRP A 388 15.69 2.29 -8.86
CA TRP A 388 14.69 2.80 -7.88
C TRP A 388 15.27 3.70 -6.78
N TRP A 389 16.58 3.63 -6.53
CA TRP A 389 17.30 4.47 -5.56
C TRP A 389 17.69 5.85 -6.12
N ALA A 390 17.58 6.07 -7.43
CA ALA A 390 18.00 7.30 -8.09
C ALA A 390 17.00 8.44 -7.86
N GLY A 391 17.48 9.68 -7.89
CA GLY A 391 16.66 10.90 -7.79
C GLY A 391 16.38 11.38 -6.36
N TRP A 392 16.28 10.46 -5.40
CA TRP A 392 15.94 10.80 -4.01
C TRP A 392 17.05 10.54 -3.00
N THR A 393 18.01 9.68 -3.32
CA THR A 393 19.19 9.43 -2.47
C THR A 393 20.26 10.52 -2.63
N VAL A 394 21.15 10.65 -1.63
CA VAL A 394 22.30 11.55 -1.67
C VAL A 394 23.16 11.27 -2.92
N GLU A 395 23.40 12.33 -3.71
CA GLU A 395 24.07 12.21 -5.00
C GLU A 395 25.44 11.51 -4.89
N GLY A 396 25.59 10.40 -5.61
CA GLY A 396 26.84 9.63 -5.67
C GLY A 396 27.07 8.66 -4.50
N SER A 397 26.18 8.60 -3.51
CA SER A 397 26.32 7.68 -2.35
C SER A 397 26.38 6.22 -2.80
N VAL A 398 25.44 5.79 -3.64
CA VAL A 398 25.42 4.47 -4.26
C VAL A 398 26.36 4.44 -5.47
N GLY A 399 26.09 5.29 -6.46
CA GLY A 399 26.81 5.40 -7.72
C GLY A 399 26.20 6.48 -8.62
N ASN A 400 26.55 6.47 -9.91
CA ASN A 400 25.94 7.33 -10.91
C ASN A 400 25.08 6.45 -11.83
N PRO A 401 23.74 6.47 -11.69
CA PRO A 401 22.89 5.58 -12.46
C PRO A 401 22.88 5.99 -13.94
N GLU A 402 22.87 5.01 -14.81
CA GLU A 402 22.54 5.18 -16.24
C GLU A 402 21.06 4.83 -16.40
N VAL A 403 20.20 5.72 -15.93
CA VAL A 403 18.76 5.62 -16.23
C VAL A 403 18.60 6.05 -17.68
N ALA A 404 18.28 5.10 -18.57
CA ALA A 404 17.87 5.47 -19.91
C ALA A 404 16.56 6.27 -19.78
N GLU A 405 16.49 7.43 -20.44
CA GLU A 405 15.22 8.17 -20.55
C GLU A 405 14.16 7.20 -21.06
N ALA A 406 13.01 7.18 -20.38
CA ALA A 406 11.90 6.34 -20.79
C ALA A 406 11.47 6.77 -22.20
N GLU A 407 11.25 5.79 -23.08
CA GLU A 407 10.81 6.03 -24.45
C GLU A 407 9.40 5.46 -24.63
N CYS A 408 8.62 6.11 -25.50
CA CYS A 408 7.30 5.63 -25.86
C CYS A 408 7.32 4.17 -26.36
N PRO A 409 6.47 3.27 -25.83
CA PRO A 409 6.37 1.89 -26.31
C PRO A 409 6.14 1.83 -27.82
N ALA A 410 6.71 0.83 -28.49
CA ALA A 410 6.79 0.78 -29.97
C ALA A 410 5.44 0.87 -30.72
N THR A 411 4.31 0.59 -30.06
CA THR A 411 2.95 0.68 -30.63
C THR A 411 2.23 1.99 -30.32
N THR A 412 2.85 2.87 -29.55
CA THR A 412 2.41 4.25 -29.28
C THR A 412 3.16 5.22 -30.19
N THR A 413 2.78 6.49 -30.19
CA THR A 413 3.47 7.54 -30.96
C THR A 413 3.85 8.68 -30.04
N GLU A 414 5.13 8.99 -29.93
CA GLU A 414 5.59 10.19 -29.23
C GLU A 414 5.06 11.45 -29.96
N VAL A 415 4.27 12.26 -29.26
CA VAL A 415 3.68 13.49 -29.80
C VAL A 415 4.34 14.73 -29.25
N GLU A 416 4.82 14.67 -28.02
CA GLU A 416 5.68 15.65 -27.35
C GLU A 416 6.72 14.91 -26.51
N ASP A 417 7.78 15.60 -26.07
CA ASP A 417 8.86 15.01 -25.27
C ASP A 417 8.27 14.37 -24.01
N GLY A 418 8.44 13.05 -23.88
CA GLY A 418 7.87 12.28 -22.77
C GLY A 418 6.36 12.06 -22.82
N LEU A 419 5.66 12.35 -23.93
CA LEU A 419 4.22 12.16 -24.08
C LEU A 419 3.86 11.24 -25.25
N CYS A 420 3.25 10.10 -24.93
CA CYS A 420 2.97 9.01 -25.84
C CYS A 420 1.48 8.90 -26.19
N LEU A 421 1.12 9.19 -27.44
CA LEU A 421 -0.23 8.97 -27.95
C LEU A 421 -0.54 7.47 -28.04
N LEU A 422 -1.61 7.06 -27.36
CA LEU A 422 -2.15 5.71 -27.42
C LEU A 422 -2.87 5.44 -28.74
N PRO A 423 -2.74 4.23 -29.31
CA PRO A 423 -3.51 3.87 -30.49
C PRO A 423 -5.00 3.73 -30.14
N PRO A 424 -5.92 4.00 -31.07
CA PRO A 424 -7.37 3.81 -30.83
C PRO A 424 -7.76 2.35 -30.56
N THR A 425 -6.89 1.39 -30.90
CA THR A 425 -7.07 -0.03 -30.58
C THR A 425 -5.76 -0.66 -30.14
N VAL A 426 -5.74 -1.23 -28.95
CA VAL A 426 -4.65 -2.06 -28.43
C VAL A 426 -4.96 -3.51 -28.79
N ALA A 427 -4.31 -4.00 -29.85
CA ALA A 427 -4.63 -5.29 -30.48
C ALA A 427 -3.77 -6.47 -29.99
N ALA A 428 -2.76 -6.21 -29.17
CA ALA A 428 -1.82 -7.16 -28.57
C ALA A 428 -1.32 -6.55 -27.26
N ASP A 429 -0.71 -7.37 -26.40
CA ASP A 429 -0.24 -6.93 -25.09
C ASP A 429 0.62 -5.67 -25.19
N LEU A 430 0.30 -4.70 -24.35
CA LEU A 430 0.95 -3.40 -24.29
C LEU A 430 1.28 -3.10 -22.84
N ARG A 431 2.52 -2.71 -22.59
CA ARG A 431 2.95 -2.18 -21.30
C ARG A 431 3.17 -0.68 -21.43
N LEU A 432 2.48 0.10 -20.60
CA LEU A 432 2.72 1.52 -20.39
C LEU A 432 3.78 1.63 -19.30
N VAL A 433 4.99 2.00 -19.71
CA VAL A 433 6.16 2.16 -18.83
C VAL A 433 6.10 3.51 -18.12
N SER A 434 6.63 3.57 -16.89
CA SER A 434 6.82 4.81 -16.14
C SER A 434 7.93 5.68 -16.75
N GLY A 435 7.95 6.96 -16.41
CA GLY A 435 8.90 7.96 -16.92
C GLY A 435 8.48 8.64 -18.22
N VAL A 436 7.37 8.23 -18.82
CA VAL A 436 6.64 8.95 -19.87
C VAL A 436 5.15 8.95 -19.54
N ASP A 437 4.44 9.97 -20.01
CA ASP A 437 3.00 10.10 -19.90
C ASP A 437 2.31 9.59 -21.16
N TYR A 438 1.01 9.29 -21.07
CA TYR A 438 0.22 8.79 -22.18
C TYR A 438 -0.96 9.71 -22.49
N LEU A 439 -1.32 9.85 -23.76
CA LEU A 439 -2.44 10.67 -24.21
C LEU A 439 -3.45 9.83 -25.00
N MET A 440 -4.73 10.04 -24.72
CA MET A 440 -5.87 9.53 -25.50
C MET A 440 -6.57 10.71 -26.19
N GLU A 441 -6.50 10.81 -27.52
CA GLU A 441 -7.24 11.86 -28.26
C GLU A 441 -8.74 11.53 -28.45
N GLY A 442 -9.10 10.27 -28.24
CA GLY A 442 -10.44 9.71 -28.32
C GLY A 442 -10.43 8.32 -27.68
N ARG A 443 -11.52 7.55 -27.86
CA ARG A 443 -11.61 6.19 -27.31
C ARG A 443 -10.40 5.31 -27.66
N VAL A 444 -9.84 4.66 -26.63
CA VAL A 444 -8.87 3.56 -26.73
C VAL A 444 -9.56 2.25 -26.37
N THR A 445 -9.60 1.31 -27.32
CA THR A 445 -10.19 -0.02 -27.10
C THR A 445 -9.11 -1.09 -26.92
N VAL A 446 -9.09 -1.74 -25.76
CA VAL A 446 -8.19 -2.87 -25.46
C VAL A 446 -8.89 -4.18 -25.78
N GLY A 447 -8.40 -4.88 -26.81
CA GLY A 447 -9.02 -6.10 -27.32
C GLY A 447 -10.05 -5.86 -28.43
N ASN A 448 -11.07 -6.73 -28.48
CA ASN A 448 -12.18 -6.68 -29.44
C ASN A 448 -13.45 -7.37 -28.90
N GLY A 449 -13.53 -7.69 -27.60
CA GLY A 449 -14.64 -8.43 -27.00
C GLY A 449 -15.95 -7.64 -26.85
N ASN A 450 -15.95 -6.37 -27.29
CA ASN A 450 -17.11 -5.49 -27.28
C ASN A 450 -17.95 -5.58 -28.57
N ASP A 451 -17.63 -6.50 -29.49
CA ASP A 451 -18.53 -6.91 -30.57
C ASP A 451 -19.51 -8.01 -30.11
N GLU A 452 -20.60 -8.23 -30.85
CA GLU A 452 -21.56 -9.31 -30.55
C GLU A 452 -20.89 -10.69 -30.57
N LEU A 453 -21.03 -11.45 -29.49
CA LEU A 453 -20.65 -12.86 -29.40
C LEU A 453 -21.71 -13.77 -30.03
N GLY A 454 -21.24 -14.82 -30.71
CA GLY A 454 -22.04 -15.94 -31.19
C GLY A 454 -21.99 -17.15 -30.25
N GLU A 455 -22.91 -18.10 -30.43
CA GLU A 455 -22.99 -19.35 -29.62
C GLU A 455 -21.73 -20.23 -29.71
N ASP A 456 -20.86 -20.00 -30.70
CA ASP A 456 -19.60 -20.71 -30.86
C ASP A 456 -18.41 -20.02 -30.15
N GLY A 457 -18.66 -18.91 -29.44
CA GLY A 457 -17.66 -18.10 -28.74
C GLY A 457 -16.86 -17.17 -29.65
N ASN A 458 -17.17 -17.11 -30.96
CA ASN A 458 -16.58 -16.14 -31.88
C ASN A 458 -17.44 -14.89 -31.96
N LEU A 459 -16.86 -13.80 -32.44
CA LEU A 459 -17.56 -12.55 -32.73
C LEU A 459 -18.42 -12.70 -34.00
N SER A 460 -19.41 -11.82 -34.16
CA SER A 460 -20.35 -11.83 -35.28
C SER A 460 -19.69 -11.71 -36.67
N ASP A 461 -18.48 -11.16 -36.74
CA ASP A 461 -17.66 -11.08 -37.95
C ASP A 461 -16.87 -12.39 -38.27
N GLY A 462 -16.95 -13.37 -37.38
CA GLY A 462 -16.29 -14.67 -37.44
C GLY A 462 -14.88 -14.70 -36.87
N SER A 463 -14.37 -13.61 -36.30
CA SER A 463 -13.09 -13.58 -35.59
C SER A 463 -13.22 -14.11 -34.16
N SER A 464 -12.11 -14.59 -33.59
CA SER A 464 -12.08 -14.97 -32.17
C SER A 464 -11.93 -13.73 -31.29
N VAL A 465 -12.50 -13.78 -30.09
CA VAL A 465 -12.20 -12.80 -29.03
C VAL A 465 -10.69 -12.82 -28.74
N ARG A 466 -10.09 -11.65 -28.61
CA ARG A 466 -8.68 -11.48 -28.26
C ARG A 466 -8.50 -11.50 -26.75
N ASN A 467 -7.41 -12.12 -26.33
CA ASN A 467 -6.88 -12.03 -24.98
C ASN A 467 -5.70 -11.07 -25.00
N VAL A 468 -5.97 -9.79 -24.76
CA VAL A 468 -4.98 -8.71 -24.70
C VAL A 468 -4.82 -8.27 -23.26
N THR A 469 -3.58 -8.11 -22.80
CA THR A 469 -3.28 -7.50 -21.50
C THR A 469 -2.69 -6.11 -21.69
N LEU A 470 -3.36 -5.09 -21.16
CA LEU A 470 -2.78 -3.76 -20.97
C LEU A 470 -2.15 -3.71 -19.57
N THR A 471 -0.82 -3.68 -19.49
CA THR A 471 -0.12 -3.48 -18.21
C THR A 471 0.24 -2.01 -18.05
N VAL A 472 -0.02 -1.43 -16.88
CA VAL A 472 0.32 -0.04 -16.57
C VAL A 472 1.23 -0.04 -15.35
N ASP A 473 2.41 0.54 -15.51
CA ASP A 473 3.42 0.60 -14.45
C ASP A 473 3.02 1.67 -13.41
N ALA A 474 3.46 1.49 -12.17
CA ALA A 474 3.22 2.45 -11.10
C ALA A 474 3.75 3.85 -11.47
N GLY A 475 3.01 4.89 -11.05
CA GLY A 475 3.37 6.30 -11.31
C GLY A 475 3.10 6.80 -12.73
N VAL A 476 2.45 6.00 -13.59
CA VAL A 476 2.08 6.43 -14.96
C VAL A 476 0.87 7.36 -14.93
N ASN A 477 0.96 8.47 -15.67
CA ASN A 477 -0.18 9.34 -15.99
C ASN A 477 -0.75 9.02 -17.37
N ILE A 478 -2.08 8.91 -17.46
CA ILE A 478 -2.82 8.65 -18.70
C ILE A 478 -3.87 9.75 -18.86
N TYR A 479 -3.62 10.65 -19.80
CA TYR A 479 -4.46 11.80 -20.04
C TYR A 479 -5.55 11.52 -21.10
N GLY A 480 -6.78 11.88 -20.79
CA GLY A 480 -7.84 12.09 -21.78
C GLY A 480 -7.74 13.49 -22.39
N LYS A 481 -7.80 13.60 -23.71
CA LYS A 481 -7.78 14.91 -24.38
C LYS A 481 -9.02 15.72 -23.97
N THR A 482 -8.78 16.84 -23.29
CA THR A 482 -9.83 17.73 -22.78
C THR A 482 -10.78 18.16 -23.89
N GLY A 483 -12.08 18.04 -23.62
CA GLY A 483 -13.15 18.43 -24.54
C GLY A 483 -13.35 17.47 -25.71
N THR A 484 -12.84 16.24 -25.61
CA THR A 484 -13.14 15.15 -26.54
C THR A 484 -13.72 13.95 -25.80
N PHE A 485 -14.33 13.04 -26.55
CA PHE A 485 -14.79 11.76 -26.02
C PHE A 485 -13.65 10.74 -25.89
N ALA A 486 -12.57 11.15 -25.23
CA ALA A 486 -11.48 10.27 -24.84
C ALA A 486 -11.93 9.40 -23.68
N ASN A 487 -11.87 8.08 -23.82
CA ASN A 487 -12.16 7.11 -22.77
C ASN A 487 -11.36 5.84 -23.03
N MET A 488 -11.23 4.99 -22.01
CA MET A 488 -10.58 3.69 -22.15
C MET A 488 -11.58 2.58 -21.91
N ILE A 489 -11.64 1.61 -22.81
CA ILE A 489 -12.45 0.40 -22.67
C ILE A 489 -11.57 -0.85 -22.65
N ILE A 490 -11.74 -1.65 -21.60
CA ILE A 490 -11.20 -3.01 -21.49
C ILE A 490 -12.31 -3.98 -21.88
N THR A 491 -12.17 -4.60 -23.05
CA THR A 491 -13.23 -5.44 -23.62
C THR A 491 -13.20 -6.86 -23.08
N ARG A 492 -14.33 -7.58 -23.15
CA ARG A 492 -14.43 -8.99 -22.73
C ARG A 492 -13.27 -9.84 -23.24
N GLY A 493 -12.67 -10.62 -22.33
CA GLY A 493 -11.54 -11.50 -22.61
C GLY A 493 -10.17 -10.83 -22.62
N SER A 494 -10.12 -9.50 -22.58
CA SER A 494 -8.90 -8.71 -22.34
C SER A 494 -8.82 -8.28 -20.88
N LYS A 495 -7.64 -7.81 -20.46
CA LYS A 495 -7.38 -7.40 -19.07
C LYS A 495 -6.61 -6.10 -19.00
N ILE A 496 -6.84 -5.36 -17.90
CA ILE A 496 -5.95 -4.29 -17.45
C ILE A 496 -5.19 -4.76 -16.20
N MET A 497 -3.89 -4.51 -16.14
CA MET A 497 -3.06 -4.75 -14.96
C MET A 497 -2.47 -3.41 -14.53
N ALA A 498 -3.29 -2.58 -13.88
CA ALA A 498 -2.89 -1.28 -13.34
C ALA A 498 -2.50 -1.49 -11.87
N MET A 499 -1.21 -1.64 -11.64
CA MET A 499 -0.63 -1.97 -10.32
C MET A 499 0.20 -0.78 -9.84
N GLY A 500 -0.49 0.29 -9.45
CA GLY A 500 0.11 1.42 -8.76
C GLY A 500 0.61 1.03 -7.38
N THR A 501 1.25 1.97 -6.70
CA THR A 501 1.60 1.83 -5.29
C THR A 501 1.15 3.07 -4.53
N ARG A 502 1.06 2.99 -3.20
CA ARG A 502 0.75 4.16 -2.34
C ARG A 502 1.63 5.38 -2.68
N SER A 503 2.93 5.15 -2.93
CA SER A 503 3.89 6.22 -3.24
C SER A 503 3.92 6.66 -4.72
N ALA A 504 3.34 5.86 -5.62
CA ALA A 504 3.33 6.09 -7.06
C ALA A 504 2.01 5.56 -7.65
N PRO A 505 0.87 6.22 -7.37
CA PRO A 505 -0.42 5.82 -7.91
C PRO A 505 -0.42 5.99 -9.44
N ILE A 506 -1.27 5.23 -10.12
CA ILE A 506 -1.56 5.44 -11.55
C ILE A 506 -2.69 6.47 -11.64
N VAL A 507 -2.53 7.48 -12.49
CA VAL A 507 -3.51 8.56 -12.61
C VAL A 507 -4.10 8.58 -14.02
N PHE A 508 -5.42 8.48 -14.10
CA PHE A 508 -6.21 8.80 -15.28
C PHE A 508 -6.88 10.17 -15.06
N SER A 509 -6.55 11.17 -15.86
CA SER A 509 -7.08 12.54 -15.71
C SER A 509 -7.23 13.23 -17.07
N SER A 510 -7.66 14.48 -17.10
CA SER A 510 -7.62 15.29 -18.32
C SER A 510 -6.18 15.72 -18.64
N ASP A 511 -5.93 16.21 -19.86
CA ASP A 511 -4.62 16.74 -20.28
C ASP A 511 -4.38 18.20 -19.89
N ASP A 512 -5.18 18.75 -18.98
CA ASP A 512 -5.05 20.12 -18.49
C ASP A 512 -4.16 20.23 -17.24
N GLU A 513 -4.05 21.43 -16.66
CA GLU A 513 -3.14 21.66 -15.53
C GLU A 513 -3.87 21.47 -14.20
N GLY A 514 -3.59 20.35 -13.53
CA GLY A 514 -4.09 20.04 -12.20
C GLY A 514 -4.97 18.79 -12.20
N ILE A 515 -5.73 18.64 -11.13
CA ILE A 515 -6.81 17.66 -10.99
C ILE A 515 -7.99 18.40 -10.35
N SER A 516 -8.52 19.39 -11.06
CA SER A 516 -9.61 20.22 -10.57
C SER A 516 -10.58 20.49 -11.71
N GLY A 517 -11.69 19.76 -11.74
CA GLY A 517 -12.64 19.86 -12.82
C GLY A 517 -13.62 18.70 -12.78
N ALA A 518 -14.47 18.65 -13.80
CA ALA A 518 -15.40 17.57 -14.08
C ALA A 518 -15.81 17.64 -15.55
N GLY A 519 -16.05 16.48 -16.16
CA GLY A 519 -16.61 16.36 -17.50
C GLY A 519 -15.62 16.65 -18.63
N GLU A 520 -14.33 16.48 -18.36
CA GLU A 520 -13.27 16.92 -19.26
C GLU A 520 -12.86 15.83 -20.27
N TRP A 521 -12.99 14.58 -19.85
CA TRP A 521 -12.86 13.36 -20.66
C TRP A 521 -13.90 12.32 -20.21
N GLY A 522 -13.97 11.18 -20.88
CA GLY A 522 -15.05 10.20 -20.70
C GLY A 522 -14.98 9.40 -19.41
N GLY A 523 -13.89 8.66 -19.15
CA GLY A 523 -13.78 7.72 -18.03
C GLY A 523 -13.21 6.36 -18.42
N LEU A 524 -13.22 5.42 -17.48
CA LEU A 524 -12.73 4.04 -17.62
C LEU A 524 -13.89 3.05 -17.64
N ILE A 525 -13.91 2.15 -18.64
CA ILE A 525 -14.98 1.15 -18.81
C ILE A 525 -14.38 -0.26 -18.82
N LEU A 526 -14.88 -1.15 -17.98
CA LEU A 526 -14.50 -2.57 -17.96
C LEU A 526 -15.70 -3.45 -18.33
N HIS A 527 -15.52 -4.30 -19.34
CA HIS A 527 -16.50 -5.31 -19.73
C HIS A 527 -16.05 -6.70 -19.30
N GLY A 528 -16.88 -7.41 -18.54
CA GLY A 528 -16.63 -8.78 -18.14
C GLY A 528 -17.62 -9.80 -18.71
N TYR A 529 -17.45 -11.05 -18.28
CA TYR A 529 -18.34 -12.18 -18.60
C TYR A 529 -19.28 -12.57 -17.45
N ALA A 530 -19.40 -11.80 -16.38
CA ALA A 530 -20.30 -12.10 -15.27
C ALA A 530 -21.77 -11.84 -15.61
N SER A 531 -22.65 -12.34 -14.74
CA SER A 531 -24.10 -12.31 -14.92
C SER A 531 -24.67 -10.88 -14.93
N HIS A 532 -25.69 -10.68 -15.75
CA HIS A 532 -26.43 -9.42 -15.89
C HIS A 532 -27.93 -9.72 -15.99
N ASN A 533 -28.80 -8.93 -15.38
CA ASN A 533 -30.22 -9.27 -15.26
C ASN A 533 -31.03 -9.14 -16.57
N GLU A 534 -30.44 -8.48 -17.58
CA GLU A 534 -30.95 -8.41 -18.95
C GLU A 534 -30.49 -9.59 -19.83
N CYS A 535 -29.55 -10.42 -19.36
CA CYS A 535 -29.12 -11.59 -20.10
C CYS A 535 -30.27 -12.61 -20.26
N PRO A 536 -30.38 -13.28 -21.42
CA PRO A 536 -31.41 -14.30 -21.62
C PRO A 536 -31.33 -15.44 -20.58
N VAL A 537 -32.42 -15.65 -19.83
CA VAL A 537 -32.50 -16.74 -18.84
C VAL A 537 -32.20 -18.10 -19.47
N GLY A 538 -31.15 -18.78 -18.97
CA GLY A 538 -30.69 -20.08 -19.49
C GLY A 538 -29.96 -20.00 -20.84
N GLY A 539 -29.53 -18.81 -21.25
CA GLY A 539 -28.66 -18.60 -22.40
C GLY A 539 -27.23 -19.11 -22.17
N THR A 540 -26.46 -19.20 -23.25
CA THR A 540 -25.02 -19.49 -23.22
C THR A 540 -24.18 -18.34 -23.74
N VAL A 541 -24.84 -17.30 -24.25
CA VAL A 541 -24.24 -16.05 -24.74
C VAL A 541 -25.09 -14.90 -24.21
N CYS A 542 -24.42 -13.82 -23.83
CA CYS A 542 -25.04 -12.56 -23.49
C CYS A 542 -24.36 -11.45 -24.29
N ASN A 543 -25.15 -10.48 -24.74
CA ASN A 543 -24.69 -9.30 -25.49
C ASN A 543 -25.58 -8.14 -25.05
N ILE A 544 -25.30 -7.61 -23.87
CA ILE A 544 -25.97 -6.40 -23.37
C ILE A 544 -25.38 -5.21 -24.11
N ASP A 545 -26.24 -4.33 -24.62
CA ASP A 545 -25.81 -3.08 -25.23
C ASP A 545 -25.38 -2.13 -24.12
N SER A 546 -24.09 -1.87 -24.04
CA SER A 546 -23.47 -1.19 -22.91
C SER A 546 -23.48 0.32 -23.08
N GLU A 547 -23.53 1.00 -21.95
CA GLU A 547 -23.51 2.45 -21.82
C GLU A 547 -22.31 3.11 -22.54
N GLY A 548 -22.44 4.40 -22.86
CA GLY A 548 -21.38 5.19 -23.49
C GLY A 548 -21.05 4.79 -24.94
N GLU A 549 -21.95 4.14 -25.67
CA GLU A 549 -21.66 3.51 -26.98
C GLU A 549 -20.48 2.52 -26.91
N SER A 550 -20.23 1.88 -25.77
CA SER A 550 -19.02 1.07 -25.52
C SER A 550 -19.03 -0.30 -26.21
N GLY A 551 -20.18 -0.77 -26.68
CA GLY A 551 -20.37 -2.02 -27.41
C GLY A 551 -21.11 -3.05 -26.56
N PHE A 552 -20.79 -4.33 -26.72
CA PHE A 552 -21.50 -5.42 -26.05
C PHE A 552 -20.70 -6.05 -24.90
N ALA A 553 -21.36 -6.23 -23.76
CA ALA A 553 -20.80 -6.87 -22.57
C ALA A 553 -21.70 -7.99 -22.00
N GLY A 554 -21.30 -8.52 -20.84
CA GLY A 554 -22.04 -9.51 -20.06
C GLY A 554 -21.78 -10.95 -20.47
N GLY A 555 -22.12 -11.86 -19.56
CA GLY A 555 -22.02 -13.30 -19.74
C GLY A 555 -22.72 -14.08 -18.62
N TYR A 556 -22.15 -15.22 -18.25
CA TYR A 556 -22.66 -16.11 -17.18
C TYR A 556 -21.51 -16.74 -16.37
N ASP A 557 -20.35 -16.09 -16.34
CA ASP A 557 -19.16 -16.50 -15.62
C ASP A 557 -18.86 -15.48 -14.51
N ASP A 558 -19.48 -15.68 -13.35
CA ASP A 558 -19.38 -14.78 -12.21
C ASP A 558 -17.96 -14.76 -11.59
N ASP A 559 -17.11 -15.73 -11.93
CA ASP A 559 -15.71 -15.82 -11.49
C ASP A 559 -14.74 -15.19 -12.52
N ASP A 560 -15.25 -14.55 -13.59
CA ASP A 560 -14.42 -13.91 -14.62
C ASP A 560 -13.51 -12.80 -14.05
N SER A 561 -12.41 -12.55 -14.74
CA SER A 561 -11.38 -11.60 -14.32
C SER A 561 -11.00 -10.67 -15.46
N SER A 562 -11.40 -9.40 -15.32
CA SER A 562 -11.04 -8.28 -16.20
C SER A 562 -9.69 -7.63 -15.83
N GLY A 563 -9.01 -8.15 -14.79
CA GLY A 563 -7.67 -7.73 -14.39
C GLY A 563 -7.60 -7.14 -12.97
N VAL A 564 -6.74 -6.13 -12.81
CA VAL A 564 -6.41 -5.49 -11.53
C VAL A 564 -6.40 -3.98 -11.67
N LEU A 565 -7.08 -3.29 -10.76
CA LEU A 565 -6.92 -1.87 -10.46
C LEU A 565 -6.45 -1.76 -9.00
N ASN A 566 -5.20 -1.33 -8.79
CA ASN A 566 -4.63 -1.12 -7.46
C ASN A 566 -3.88 0.22 -7.39
N TYR A 567 -4.20 1.06 -6.40
CA TYR A 567 -3.68 2.44 -6.29
C TYR A 567 -3.88 3.23 -7.60
N VAL A 568 -5.14 3.37 -8.00
CA VAL A 568 -5.55 4.06 -9.22
C VAL A 568 -6.42 5.25 -8.88
N ILE A 569 -6.09 6.42 -9.43
CA ILE A 569 -6.91 7.63 -9.39
C ILE A 569 -7.53 7.81 -10.77
N VAL A 570 -8.85 8.01 -10.82
CA VAL A 570 -9.58 8.44 -12.00
C VAL A 570 -10.21 9.78 -11.69
N ALA A 571 -9.86 10.83 -12.43
CA ALA A 571 -10.31 12.17 -12.10
C ALA A 571 -10.85 12.94 -13.30
N GLU A 572 -11.77 13.87 -13.05
CA GLU A 572 -12.27 14.84 -14.04
C GLU A 572 -13.02 14.22 -15.25
N GLY A 573 -13.49 12.97 -15.09
CA GLY A 573 -14.28 12.25 -16.10
C GLY A 573 -15.72 12.78 -16.25
N GLY A 574 -16.57 12.11 -17.04
CA GLY A 574 -17.96 12.55 -17.23
C GLY A 574 -18.25 13.40 -18.46
N TYR A 575 -17.47 13.26 -19.54
CA TYR A 575 -17.69 14.05 -20.75
C TYR A 575 -19.05 13.74 -21.42
N GLU A 576 -19.94 14.75 -21.44
CA GLU A 576 -21.25 14.73 -22.14
C GLU A 576 -21.05 14.62 -23.66
N PHE A 577 -21.09 13.40 -24.21
CA PHE A 577 -20.87 13.17 -25.65
C PHE A 577 -22.16 13.35 -26.48
N ALA A 578 -23.32 13.24 -25.83
CA ALA A 578 -24.62 13.64 -26.33
C ALA A 578 -25.48 14.20 -25.18
N PRO A 579 -26.55 14.98 -25.45
CA PRO A 579 -27.26 15.71 -24.40
C PRO A 579 -27.85 14.79 -23.30
N GLY A 580 -27.30 14.87 -22.09
CA GLY A 580 -27.61 13.99 -20.95
C GLY A 580 -27.10 12.55 -21.09
N ASP A 581 -26.06 12.35 -21.92
CA ASP A 581 -25.33 11.10 -22.08
C ASP A 581 -23.85 11.38 -21.73
N GLU A 582 -23.56 11.45 -20.43
CA GLU A 582 -22.22 11.46 -19.82
C GLU A 582 -21.71 10.00 -19.65
N ILE A 583 -20.53 9.79 -19.06
CA ILE A 583 -20.03 8.45 -18.68
C ILE A 583 -19.45 8.55 -17.27
N ASN A 584 -19.56 7.49 -16.48
CA ASN A 584 -19.01 7.44 -15.12
C ASN A 584 -17.48 7.50 -15.09
N GLY A 585 -16.93 7.83 -13.93
CA GLY A 585 -15.48 7.76 -13.72
C GLY A 585 -14.99 6.34 -13.99
N ILE A 586 -15.68 5.36 -13.39
CA ILE A 586 -15.47 3.94 -13.65
C ILE A 586 -16.82 3.24 -13.90
N SER A 587 -17.03 2.69 -15.10
CA SER A 587 -18.19 1.84 -15.43
C SER A 587 -17.80 0.36 -15.45
N LEU A 588 -18.48 -0.46 -14.64
CA LEU A 588 -18.21 -1.89 -14.49
C LEU A 588 -19.40 -2.71 -15.01
N ILE A 589 -19.25 -3.31 -16.19
CA ILE A 589 -20.36 -3.94 -16.90
C ILE A 589 -20.17 -5.44 -16.97
N GLY A 590 -20.95 -6.17 -16.17
CA GLY A 590 -20.85 -7.62 -16.03
C GLY A 590 -19.45 -8.08 -15.61
N VAL A 591 -18.78 -7.34 -14.72
CA VAL A 591 -17.43 -7.68 -14.26
C VAL A 591 -17.49 -8.73 -13.15
N GLY A 592 -16.67 -9.77 -13.25
CA GLY A 592 -16.66 -10.91 -12.33
C GLY A 592 -15.78 -10.72 -11.08
N SER A 593 -16.01 -11.58 -10.09
CA SER A 593 -15.34 -11.58 -8.78
C SER A 593 -13.84 -11.91 -8.83
N GLY A 594 -13.37 -12.48 -9.95
CA GLY A 594 -11.94 -12.68 -10.20
C GLY A 594 -11.19 -11.41 -10.61
N THR A 595 -11.89 -10.27 -10.74
CA THR A 595 -11.28 -8.95 -10.96
C THR A 595 -10.95 -8.31 -9.62
N GLU A 596 -9.72 -7.83 -9.47
CA GLU A 596 -9.27 -7.17 -8.25
C GLU A 596 -9.40 -5.66 -8.39
N ILE A 597 -10.17 -5.03 -7.52
CA ILE A 597 -10.26 -3.58 -7.38
C ILE A 597 -9.97 -3.24 -5.92
N ASP A 598 -8.81 -2.64 -5.70
CA ASP A 598 -8.34 -2.21 -4.39
C ASP A 598 -7.69 -0.82 -4.50
N TYR A 599 -7.76 -0.01 -3.46
CA TYR A 599 -7.24 1.37 -3.42
C TYR A 599 -7.55 2.17 -4.70
N VAL A 600 -8.82 2.40 -4.98
CA VAL A 600 -9.26 3.24 -6.10
C VAL A 600 -9.86 4.56 -5.62
N GLN A 601 -9.54 5.65 -6.31
CA GLN A 601 -10.19 6.93 -6.11
C GLN A 601 -10.88 7.37 -7.39
N VAL A 602 -12.09 7.90 -7.25
CA VAL A 602 -12.71 8.74 -8.28
C VAL A 602 -12.91 10.15 -7.74
N GLU A 603 -12.32 11.13 -8.43
CA GLU A 603 -12.31 12.54 -8.04
C GLU A 603 -12.99 13.40 -9.11
N GLY A 604 -14.07 14.09 -8.74
CA GLY A 604 -14.64 15.12 -9.61
C GLY A 604 -15.20 14.59 -10.93
N ASN A 605 -15.87 13.42 -10.95
CA ASN A 605 -16.58 12.99 -12.15
C ASN A 605 -17.84 13.85 -12.36
N SER A 606 -18.16 14.20 -13.62
CA SER A 606 -19.39 14.99 -13.89
C SER A 606 -20.67 14.17 -13.77
N ASP A 607 -20.57 12.86 -13.96
CA ASP A 607 -21.61 11.87 -13.76
C ASP A 607 -21.26 11.06 -12.50
N ASP A 608 -21.56 9.76 -12.48
CA ASP A 608 -21.26 8.95 -11.32
C ASP A 608 -19.76 8.71 -11.09
N GLY A 609 -19.36 8.56 -9.83
CA GLY A 609 -18.00 8.16 -9.48
C GLY A 609 -17.68 6.77 -10.02
N ILE A 610 -18.42 5.78 -9.55
CA ILE A 610 -18.37 4.39 -10.02
C ILE A 610 -19.78 3.85 -10.19
N GLU A 611 -20.02 3.13 -11.28
CA GLU A 611 -21.31 2.49 -11.53
C GLU A 611 -21.15 1.00 -11.89
N PHE A 612 -21.99 0.17 -11.29
CA PHE A 612 -22.05 -1.27 -11.53
C PHE A 612 -23.28 -1.66 -12.34
N TYR A 613 -23.07 -2.17 -13.54
CA TYR A 613 -24.11 -2.75 -14.39
C TYR A 613 -24.05 -4.26 -14.35
N GLY A 614 -24.81 -4.87 -13.44
CA GLY A 614 -24.72 -6.30 -13.15
C GLY A 614 -23.34 -6.72 -12.62
N GLY A 615 -23.04 -8.02 -12.67
CA GLY A 615 -21.77 -8.60 -12.24
C GLY A 615 -21.65 -8.88 -10.74
N THR A 616 -20.45 -9.31 -10.36
CA THR A 616 -20.10 -9.85 -9.02
C THR A 616 -18.73 -9.36 -8.53
N VAL A 617 -18.13 -8.39 -9.24
CA VAL A 617 -16.85 -7.79 -8.85
C VAL A 617 -16.92 -7.16 -7.46
N ASN A 618 -15.82 -7.26 -6.72
CA ASN A 618 -15.69 -6.71 -5.38
C ASN A 618 -14.74 -5.50 -5.37
N VAL A 619 -14.94 -4.57 -4.42
CA VAL A 619 -14.06 -3.39 -4.20
C VAL A 619 -13.63 -3.35 -2.72
N LYS A 620 -12.32 -3.37 -2.46
CA LYS A 620 -11.79 -3.52 -1.08
C LYS A 620 -11.49 -2.19 -0.39
N HIS A 621 -11.00 -1.19 -1.12
CA HIS A 621 -10.81 0.18 -0.65
C HIS A 621 -11.19 1.16 -1.76
N GLY A 622 -12.10 2.09 -1.47
CA GLY A 622 -12.61 3.04 -2.44
C GLY A 622 -12.82 4.43 -1.84
N VAL A 623 -12.37 5.46 -2.56
CA VAL A 623 -12.55 6.87 -2.18
C VAL A 623 -13.28 7.60 -3.31
N PHE A 624 -14.46 8.12 -3.02
CA PHE A 624 -15.29 8.81 -4.01
C PHE A 624 -15.54 10.23 -3.52
N THR A 625 -14.94 11.19 -4.21
CA THR A 625 -14.85 12.56 -3.75
C THR A 625 -15.25 13.52 -4.86
N ASN A 626 -16.06 14.52 -4.52
CA ASN A 626 -16.40 15.63 -5.40
C ASN A 626 -17.13 15.26 -6.72
N ASN A 627 -17.66 14.04 -6.86
CA ASN A 627 -18.50 13.66 -8.01
C ASN A 627 -19.80 14.49 -8.05
N LEU A 628 -20.25 14.83 -9.27
CA LEU A 628 -21.34 15.78 -9.47
C LEU A 628 -22.72 15.14 -9.62
N ASP A 629 -22.78 13.85 -9.98
CA ASP A 629 -23.98 13.02 -9.78
C ASP A 629 -23.76 12.02 -8.65
N ASP A 630 -24.00 10.72 -8.82
CA ASP A 630 -23.92 9.76 -7.71
C ASP A 630 -22.49 9.28 -7.46
N SER A 631 -22.05 9.22 -6.20
CA SER A 631 -20.66 8.75 -5.95
C SER A 631 -20.48 7.26 -6.22
N VAL A 632 -21.49 6.45 -5.88
CA VAL A 632 -21.54 5.01 -6.12
C VAL A 632 -22.94 4.64 -6.59
N ASP A 633 -23.08 4.15 -7.81
CA ASP A 633 -24.35 3.63 -8.35
C ASP A 633 -24.25 2.13 -8.63
N TRP A 634 -25.34 1.39 -8.43
CA TRP A 634 -25.50 0.09 -9.03
C TRP A 634 -26.87 -0.13 -9.65
N ASP A 635 -26.87 -0.90 -10.73
CA ASP A 635 -28.07 -1.34 -11.41
C ASP A 635 -27.92 -2.77 -12.00
N GLU A 636 -28.95 -3.20 -12.69
CA GLU A 636 -28.97 -4.32 -13.64
C GLU A 636 -28.51 -5.67 -13.06
N GLY A 637 -28.70 -5.83 -11.76
CA GLY A 637 -28.54 -7.08 -11.03
C GLY A 637 -27.24 -7.23 -10.24
N TYR A 638 -26.47 -6.17 -10.00
CA TYR A 638 -25.17 -6.27 -9.33
C TYR A 638 -25.23 -6.95 -7.95
N GLN A 639 -24.33 -7.92 -7.71
CA GLN A 639 -24.28 -8.76 -6.50
C GLN A 639 -22.86 -8.98 -5.95
N GLY A 640 -22.00 -7.95 -6.00
CA GLY A 640 -20.66 -7.99 -5.41
C GLY A 640 -20.58 -7.56 -3.94
N ASN A 641 -19.35 -7.32 -3.48
CA ASN A 641 -19.01 -6.90 -2.12
C ASN A 641 -18.10 -5.67 -2.11
N LEU A 642 -18.47 -4.66 -1.32
CA LEU A 642 -17.72 -3.42 -1.15
C LEU A 642 -17.30 -3.30 0.32
N GLN A 643 -16.02 -3.03 0.60
CA GLN A 643 -15.53 -2.78 1.95
C GLN A 643 -14.66 -1.52 1.99
N TYR A 644 -14.54 -0.89 3.17
CA TYR A 644 -13.72 0.31 3.42
C TYR A 644 -13.91 1.40 2.36
N ILE A 645 -15.15 1.89 2.28
CA ILE A 645 -15.54 2.90 1.30
C ILE A 645 -15.70 4.26 1.98
N ILE A 646 -15.04 5.29 1.43
CA ILE A 646 -15.24 6.69 1.84
C ILE A 646 -15.94 7.42 0.70
N VAL A 647 -17.07 8.05 1.01
CA VAL A 647 -17.75 8.96 0.10
C VAL A 647 -17.81 10.35 0.73
N LYS A 648 -17.33 11.36 0.03
CA LYS A 648 -17.56 12.77 0.35
C LYS A 648 -18.19 13.43 -0.87
N GLN A 649 -19.49 13.67 -0.76
CA GLN A 649 -20.28 14.14 -1.89
C GLN A 649 -19.95 15.59 -2.24
N SER A 650 -20.18 15.98 -3.50
CA SER A 650 -19.98 17.37 -3.94
C SER A 650 -21.21 18.23 -3.73
N ARG A 651 -21.03 19.42 -3.15
CA ARG A 651 -22.04 20.49 -3.17
C ARG A 651 -22.13 21.25 -4.49
N ASP A 652 -21.26 20.93 -5.46
CA ASP A 652 -21.32 21.51 -6.80
C ASP A 652 -22.15 20.62 -7.74
N GLY A 653 -22.55 19.43 -7.27
CA GLY A 653 -23.40 18.45 -7.93
C GLY A 653 -24.80 18.31 -7.33
N GLY A 654 -25.63 17.46 -7.93
CA GLY A 654 -27.01 17.17 -7.48
C GLY A 654 -27.22 15.77 -6.91
N GLY A 655 -26.33 14.82 -7.22
CA GLY A 655 -26.52 13.40 -6.89
C GLY A 655 -26.29 13.05 -5.43
N GLU A 656 -26.52 11.79 -5.11
CA GLU A 656 -26.41 11.12 -3.83
C GLU A 656 -25.03 10.48 -3.60
N ALA A 657 -24.75 10.08 -2.35
CA ALA A 657 -23.58 9.24 -2.08
C ALA A 657 -23.75 7.84 -2.67
N PHE A 658 -24.98 7.33 -2.65
CA PHE A 658 -25.37 6.06 -3.24
C PHE A 658 -26.75 6.18 -3.91
N GLU A 659 -26.83 5.88 -5.21
CA GLU A 659 -28.05 5.53 -5.92
C GLU A 659 -28.05 4.02 -6.25
N MET A 660 -29.22 3.38 -6.15
CA MET A 660 -29.29 1.92 -5.98
C MET A 660 -30.55 1.38 -6.65
N ASP A 661 -30.35 0.68 -7.76
CA ASP A 661 -31.39 0.32 -8.74
C ASP A 661 -31.45 -1.17 -9.08
N THR A 662 -32.52 -1.57 -9.76
CA THR A 662 -32.65 -2.86 -10.46
C THR A 662 -33.64 -2.68 -11.62
N GLU A 663 -33.25 -1.90 -12.61
CA GLU A 663 -33.93 -1.83 -13.90
C GLU A 663 -33.82 -3.17 -14.65
N GLY A 664 -34.62 -3.33 -15.69
CA GLY A 664 -34.73 -4.60 -16.41
C GLY A 664 -35.58 -5.66 -15.68
N THR A 665 -35.06 -6.87 -15.50
CA THR A 665 -35.82 -7.97 -14.88
C THR A 665 -35.46 -8.18 -13.41
N THR A 666 -36.46 -8.40 -12.56
CA THR A 666 -36.24 -8.66 -11.13
C THR A 666 -35.97 -10.14 -10.81
N GLU A 667 -35.67 -10.98 -11.81
CA GLU A 667 -35.26 -12.38 -11.55
C GLU A 667 -33.86 -12.42 -10.92
N PHE A 668 -33.01 -11.46 -11.28
CA PHE A 668 -31.69 -11.22 -10.71
C PHE A 668 -31.66 -9.79 -10.17
N LEU A 669 -31.76 -9.65 -8.84
CA LEU A 669 -31.88 -8.36 -8.16
C LEU A 669 -30.50 -7.73 -7.93
N SER A 670 -30.36 -6.40 -8.02
CA SER A 670 -29.18 -5.74 -7.48
C SER A 670 -29.31 -5.68 -5.96
N LYS A 671 -28.35 -6.29 -5.26
CA LYS A 671 -28.36 -6.41 -3.80
C LYS A 671 -26.97 -6.72 -3.26
N PRO A 672 -25.96 -5.88 -3.56
CA PRO A 672 -24.60 -6.10 -3.09
C PRO A 672 -24.51 -6.02 -1.55
N THR A 673 -23.38 -6.48 -1.02
CA THR A 673 -23.03 -6.27 0.39
C THR A 673 -22.02 -5.14 0.51
N VAL A 674 -22.30 -4.14 1.34
CA VAL A 674 -21.40 -3.04 1.67
C VAL A 674 -21.05 -3.12 3.16
N SER A 675 -19.76 -3.10 3.51
CA SER A 675 -19.29 -3.09 4.90
C SER A 675 -18.28 -1.98 5.14
N ASN A 676 -18.24 -1.40 6.35
CA ASN A 676 -17.24 -0.38 6.71
C ASN A 676 -17.29 0.82 5.75
N LEU A 677 -18.44 1.51 5.74
CA LEU A 677 -18.71 2.66 4.88
C LEU A 677 -18.72 3.95 5.72
N THR A 678 -18.02 4.99 5.27
CA THR A 678 -18.15 6.36 5.79
C THR A 678 -18.70 7.28 4.69
N VAL A 679 -19.82 7.95 4.95
CA VAL A 679 -20.42 8.94 4.06
C VAL A 679 -20.40 10.32 4.72
N ILE A 680 -19.89 11.31 3.99
CA ILE A 680 -19.94 12.73 4.33
C ILE A 680 -20.84 13.42 3.30
N ALA A 681 -22.06 13.73 3.70
CA ALA A 681 -23.04 14.37 2.85
C ALA A 681 -22.74 15.87 2.68
N ASP A 682 -22.65 16.35 1.45
CA ASP A 682 -22.55 17.78 1.14
C ASP A 682 -23.41 18.09 -0.09
N LYS A 683 -24.65 18.51 0.14
CA LYS A 683 -25.66 18.77 -0.89
C LYS A 683 -25.76 20.26 -1.20
N GLN A 684 -26.03 20.60 -2.46
CA GLN A 684 -26.30 21.97 -2.89
C GLN A 684 -27.70 22.42 -2.46
N ASN A 685 -28.04 23.70 -2.62
CA ASN A 685 -29.35 24.22 -2.21
C ASN A 685 -30.48 23.64 -3.07
N GLU A 686 -31.59 23.27 -2.43
CA GLU A 686 -32.82 22.77 -3.06
C GLU A 686 -32.75 21.32 -3.60
N ASP A 687 -31.73 20.56 -3.21
CA ASP A 687 -31.62 19.12 -3.43
C ASP A 687 -32.62 18.30 -2.59
N SER A 688 -32.60 16.99 -2.83
CA SER A 688 -33.29 15.99 -2.01
C SER A 688 -32.80 15.99 -0.55
N GLY A 689 -33.73 15.79 0.39
CA GLY A 689 -33.45 15.77 1.84
C GLY A 689 -32.87 14.45 2.37
N TYR A 690 -32.16 13.70 1.53
CA TYR A 690 -31.51 12.40 1.78
C TYR A 690 -30.17 12.32 1.03
N ILE A 691 -29.31 11.38 1.42
CA ILE A 691 -27.99 11.17 0.78
C ILE A 691 -27.81 9.79 0.18
N MET A 692 -28.73 8.86 0.41
CA MET A 692 -28.70 7.54 -0.21
C MET A 692 -30.10 7.16 -0.65
N ARG A 693 -30.22 6.43 -1.76
CA ARG A 693 -31.50 6.16 -2.39
C ARG A 693 -31.60 4.76 -2.97
N PHE A 694 -32.57 3.97 -2.49
CA PHE A 694 -32.99 2.73 -3.15
C PHE A 694 -34.25 2.99 -3.97
N LYS A 695 -34.20 2.74 -5.28
CA LYS A 695 -35.39 2.77 -6.16
C LYS A 695 -35.38 1.52 -7.06
N ALA A 696 -36.26 1.48 -8.06
CA ALA A 696 -36.37 0.41 -9.07
C ALA A 696 -36.40 -1.07 -8.58
N SER A 697 -36.82 -1.35 -7.35
CA SER A 697 -36.78 -2.70 -6.72
C SER A 697 -35.42 -3.13 -6.19
N SER A 698 -34.44 -2.25 -6.10
CA SER A 698 -33.12 -2.56 -5.54
C SER A 698 -33.18 -3.06 -4.08
N GLY A 699 -32.19 -3.87 -3.73
CA GLY A 699 -31.87 -4.29 -2.39
C GLY A 699 -30.45 -3.88 -2.01
N GLY A 700 -29.93 -4.44 -0.92
CA GLY A 700 -28.58 -4.17 -0.44
C GLY A 700 -28.40 -4.56 1.02
N PHE A 701 -27.20 -4.99 1.38
CA PHE A 701 -26.83 -5.37 2.74
C PHE A 701 -25.75 -4.42 3.24
N PHE A 702 -26.09 -3.52 4.16
CA PHE A 702 -25.14 -2.57 4.73
C PHE A 702 -24.76 -2.96 6.15
N HIS A 703 -23.46 -2.95 6.41
CA HIS A 703 -22.86 -3.29 7.70
C HIS A 703 -21.83 -2.23 8.09
N ASN A 704 -21.79 -1.86 9.38
CA ASN A 704 -20.73 -0.99 9.93
C ASN A 704 -20.63 0.34 9.19
N THR A 705 -21.75 1.05 9.05
CA THR A 705 -21.84 2.29 8.28
C THR A 705 -21.85 3.51 9.20
N VAL A 706 -21.16 4.57 8.81
CA VAL A 706 -21.21 5.90 9.42
C VAL A 706 -21.66 6.88 8.36
N VAL A 707 -22.70 7.66 8.66
CA VAL A 707 -23.13 8.77 7.80
C VAL A 707 -23.15 10.05 8.60
N THR A 708 -22.56 11.11 8.08
CA THR A 708 -22.57 12.45 8.66
C THR A 708 -22.82 13.52 7.59
N VAL A 709 -22.91 14.79 7.99
CA VAL A 709 -23.17 15.94 7.12
C VAL A 709 -22.01 16.92 7.23
N ALA A 710 -21.51 17.40 6.10
CA ALA A 710 -20.45 18.40 6.04
C ALA A 710 -20.89 19.76 6.61
N ASP A 711 -19.95 20.48 7.25
CA ASP A 711 -20.20 21.79 7.88
C ASP A 711 -20.73 22.88 6.93
N GLY A 712 -20.57 22.69 5.61
CA GLY A 712 -21.02 23.63 4.58
C GLY A 712 -22.17 23.16 3.71
N ASN A 713 -22.79 22.03 4.06
CA ASN A 713 -23.98 21.50 3.39
C ASN A 713 -25.08 22.57 3.32
N ALA A 714 -25.77 22.64 2.18
CA ALA A 714 -26.72 23.71 1.90
C ALA A 714 -28.19 23.26 1.97
N THR A 715 -28.48 21.98 1.69
CA THR A 715 -29.82 21.40 1.81
C THR A 715 -30.01 20.73 3.17
N PRO A 716 -30.98 21.11 4.00
CA PRO A 716 -31.22 20.42 5.26
C PRO A 716 -31.61 18.95 5.04
N LEU A 717 -30.68 18.02 5.27
CA LEU A 717 -31.01 16.60 5.28
C LEU A 717 -31.96 16.30 6.44
N THR A 718 -32.92 15.43 6.16
CA THR A 718 -33.94 15.00 7.14
C THR A 718 -33.87 13.51 7.43
N GLN A 719 -33.31 12.73 6.50
CA GLN A 719 -33.12 11.30 6.62
C GLN A 719 -31.81 10.88 5.94
N CYS A 720 -31.23 9.74 6.34
CA CYS A 720 -30.07 9.18 5.64
C CYS A 720 -30.47 8.58 4.29
N VAL A 721 -31.48 7.70 4.31
CA VAL A 721 -31.86 6.82 3.21
C VAL A 721 -33.28 7.12 2.74
N GLU A 722 -33.49 7.22 1.43
CA GLU A 722 -34.81 7.09 0.80
C GLU A 722 -35.02 5.66 0.29
N VAL A 723 -36.13 5.02 0.67
CA VAL A 723 -36.60 3.79 0.02
C VAL A 723 -37.84 4.10 -0.82
N ALA A 724 -37.63 4.24 -2.13
CA ALA A 724 -38.63 4.63 -3.11
C ALA A 724 -39.24 3.43 -3.86
N GLY A 725 -40.55 3.53 -4.13
CA GLY A 725 -41.29 2.54 -4.90
C GLY A 725 -41.68 1.27 -4.14
N GLU A 726 -42.77 0.62 -4.57
CA GLU A 726 -43.29 -0.59 -3.90
C GLU A 726 -42.32 -1.78 -3.99
N GLY A 727 -41.45 -1.81 -5.01
CA GLY A 727 -40.43 -2.84 -5.20
C GLY A 727 -39.40 -2.86 -4.07
N SER A 728 -38.65 -1.76 -3.91
CA SER A 728 -37.58 -1.67 -2.91
C SER A 728 -38.14 -1.69 -1.49
N GLN A 729 -39.32 -1.09 -1.28
CA GLN A 729 -40.06 -1.21 -0.01
C GLN A 729 -40.44 -2.66 0.32
N GLY A 730 -40.71 -3.49 -0.70
CA GLY A 730 -41.00 -4.92 -0.53
C GLY A 730 -39.78 -5.75 -0.11
N ASN A 731 -38.57 -5.25 -0.36
CA ASN A 731 -37.32 -5.95 -0.03
C ASN A 731 -36.86 -5.72 1.42
N VAL A 732 -37.40 -4.72 2.11
CA VAL A 732 -37.05 -4.39 3.50
C VAL A 732 -37.14 -5.62 4.40
N GLY A 733 -36.04 -5.94 5.09
CA GLY A 733 -35.93 -7.09 5.99
C GLY A 733 -35.78 -8.44 5.30
N THR A 734 -35.64 -8.47 3.98
CA THR A 734 -35.30 -9.67 3.20
C THR A 734 -34.04 -9.45 2.37
N SER A 735 -34.14 -8.78 1.23
CA SER A 735 -33.01 -8.42 0.35
C SER A 735 -32.48 -7.01 0.58
N LEU A 736 -33.07 -6.25 1.52
CA LEU A 736 -32.62 -4.93 1.95
C LEU A 736 -32.49 -4.91 3.48
N VAL A 737 -31.26 -4.84 3.98
CA VAL A 737 -30.96 -4.91 5.42
C VAL A 737 -29.84 -3.93 5.77
N LEU A 738 -30.04 -3.16 6.84
CA LEU A 738 -29.05 -2.25 7.41
C LEU A 738 -28.68 -2.73 8.82
N ASN A 739 -27.40 -2.80 9.14
CA ASN A 739 -26.90 -3.29 10.42
C ASN A 739 -25.66 -2.48 10.86
N ASN A 740 -25.51 -2.27 12.17
CA ASN A 740 -24.41 -1.52 12.77
C ASN A 740 -24.19 -0.16 12.08
N TRP A 741 -25.03 0.81 12.40
CA TRP A 741 -25.09 2.07 11.67
C TRP A 741 -25.07 3.27 12.62
N ILE A 742 -24.21 4.25 12.37
CA ILE A 742 -24.28 5.58 12.98
C ILE A 742 -25.09 6.51 12.07
N GLN A 743 -26.23 6.92 12.60
CA GLN A 743 -27.19 7.79 11.94
C GLN A 743 -26.91 9.23 12.38
N ASP A 744 -26.34 10.06 11.50
CA ASP A 744 -26.08 11.48 11.75
C ASP A 744 -26.41 12.34 10.52
N CYS A 745 -27.65 12.23 10.04
CA CYS A 745 -28.07 12.75 8.74
C CYS A 745 -28.95 14.00 8.85
N ALA A 746 -28.67 14.87 9.80
CA ALA A 746 -29.26 16.19 9.86
C ALA A 746 -28.26 17.21 10.42
N GLU A 747 -28.43 18.47 10.06
CA GLU A 747 -27.52 19.51 10.52
C GLU A 747 -27.71 19.87 12.00
N GLY A 748 -26.57 20.04 12.68
CA GLY A 748 -26.44 20.59 14.02
C GLY A 748 -26.27 19.53 15.10
N LEU A 749 -25.37 19.82 16.05
CA LEU A 749 -25.04 18.92 17.17
C LEU A 749 -26.28 18.34 17.87
N GLY A 750 -26.35 17.01 17.95
CA GLY A 750 -27.46 16.28 18.57
C GLY A 750 -28.75 16.21 17.75
N ASN A 751 -28.74 16.64 16.48
CA ASN A 751 -29.84 16.48 15.54
C ASN A 751 -29.44 15.50 14.44
N HIS A 752 -29.94 14.27 14.51
CA HIS A 752 -29.46 13.16 13.69
C HIS A 752 -30.37 12.77 12.53
N GLY A 753 -31.49 13.48 12.34
CA GLY A 753 -32.53 13.12 11.36
C GLY A 753 -33.23 11.80 11.68
N THR A 754 -33.73 11.12 10.65
CA THR A 754 -34.20 9.72 10.72
C THR A 754 -33.33 8.81 9.85
N LEU A 755 -33.36 7.50 10.09
CA LEU A 755 -32.66 6.54 9.23
C LEU A 755 -33.22 6.58 7.81
N ALA A 756 -34.55 6.46 7.70
CA ALA A 756 -35.26 6.46 6.43
C ALA A 756 -36.69 7.02 6.56
N ASN A 757 -37.44 7.01 5.45
CA ASN A 757 -38.83 7.43 5.36
C ASN A 757 -39.77 6.55 6.21
N ASP A 758 -40.94 7.08 6.62
CA ASP A 758 -41.83 6.55 7.69
C ASP A 758 -42.21 5.04 7.70
N GLU A 759 -41.99 4.28 6.60
CA GLU A 759 -42.15 2.81 6.55
C GLU A 759 -40.93 2.04 7.12
N ALA A 760 -39.86 2.75 7.50
CA ALA A 760 -38.53 2.25 7.91
C ALA A 760 -38.44 1.53 9.27
N SER A 761 -39.53 1.36 10.02
CA SER A 761 -39.48 0.66 11.32
C SER A 761 -39.00 -0.80 11.26
N ALA A 762 -38.90 -1.38 10.05
CA ALA A 762 -38.36 -2.71 9.80
C ALA A 762 -36.89 -2.73 9.33
N LEU A 763 -36.31 -1.58 8.96
CA LEU A 763 -34.88 -1.44 8.66
C LEU A 763 -34.05 -1.36 9.95
N ASP A 764 -34.59 -0.69 10.96
CA ASP A 764 -33.97 -0.65 12.29
C ASP A 764 -34.32 -1.92 13.09
N ASN A 765 -33.36 -2.84 13.16
CA ASN A 765 -33.47 -4.05 13.99
C ASN A 765 -32.76 -3.90 15.36
N GLY A 766 -32.50 -2.67 15.81
CA GLY A 766 -31.92 -2.35 17.11
C GLY A 766 -30.40 -2.18 17.12
N THR A 767 -29.76 -2.12 15.95
CA THR A 767 -28.31 -1.88 15.76
C THR A 767 -28.00 -0.55 15.08
N ILE A 768 -29.01 0.28 14.89
CA ILE A 768 -28.88 1.64 14.36
C ILE A 768 -28.82 2.59 15.55
N VAL A 769 -27.83 3.47 15.58
CA VAL A 769 -27.58 4.41 16.68
C VAL A 769 -27.63 5.82 16.13
N ALA A 770 -28.55 6.64 16.66
CA ALA A 770 -28.57 8.07 16.40
C ALA A 770 -27.62 8.78 17.38
N THR A 771 -26.45 9.17 16.89
CA THR A 771 -25.40 9.88 17.65
C THR A 771 -24.55 10.69 16.68
N ASP A 772 -23.84 11.72 17.17
CA ASP A 772 -22.91 12.50 16.35
C ASP A 772 -21.80 11.56 15.85
N ALA A 773 -21.53 11.54 14.55
CA ALA A 773 -20.49 10.67 13.98
C ALA A 773 -19.08 11.04 14.47
N ALA A 774 -18.85 12.33 14.73
CA ALA A 774 -17.61 12.88 15.28
C ALA A 774 -16.36 12.33 14.58
N LEU A 775 -16.28 12.52 13.26
CA LEU A 775 -15.09 12.13 12.50
C LEU A 775 -13.87 12.96 12.96
N ASP A 776 -12.72 12.30 13.08
CA ASP A 776 -11.43 12.97 13.32
C ASP A 776 -10.70 13.29 12.01
N ASP A 777 -9.45 13.75 12.13
CA ASP A 777 -8.62 14.19 10.99
C ASP A 777 -8.29 13.04 10.01
N ILE A 778 -8.47 11.78 10.41
CA ILE A 778 -8.28 10.61 9.54
C ILE A 778 -9.61 10.02 9.05
N LEU A 779 -10.73 10.70 9.31
CA LEU A 779 -12.10 10.29 9.01
C LEU A 779 -12.58 9.04 9.76
N ALA A 780 -11.98 8.73 10.91
CA ALA A 780 -12.45 7.68 11.80
C ALA A 780 -13.48 8.24 12.78
N SER A 781 -14.59 7.51 12.96
CA SER A 781 -15.66 7.93 13.87
C SER A 781 -15.22 7.79 15.34
N GLN A 782 -15.26 8.91 16.07
CA GLN A 782 -14.94 8.97 17.50
C GLN A 782 -16.16 8.71 18.40
N ALA A 783 -17.30 8.35 17.81
CA ALA A 783 -18.46 7.92 18.59
C ALA A 783 -18.11 6.64 19.37
N PRO A 784 -18.43 6.53 20.67
CA PRO A 784 -18.15 5.33 21.46
C PRO A 784 -18.74 4.05 20.85
N GLU A 785 -19.89 4.16 20.18
CA GLU A 785 -20.57 3.07 19.51
C GLU A 785 -19.90 2.61 18.22
N ALA A 786 -19.00 3.42 17.64
CA ALA A 786 -18.25 3.07 16.44
C ALA A 786 -17.12 2.06 16.70
N SER A 787 -16.81 1.70 17.95
CA SER A 787 -15.67 0.86 18.31
C SER A 787 -16.04 -0.23 19.32
N GLY A 788 -15.24 -1.29 19.38
CA GLY A 788 -15.43 -2.39 20.33
C GLY A 788 -16.67 -3.26 20.02
N LEU A 789 -17.09 -3.30 18.75
CA LEU A 789 -18.13 -4.21 18.27
C LEU A 789 -17.66 -5.65 18.32
N GLU A 790 -18.61 -6.58 18.36
CA GLU A 790 -18.32 -7.98 18.03
C GLU A 790 -17.98 -8.08 16.54
N ALA A 791 -16.90 -8.80 16.22
CA ALA A 791 -16.46 -9.00 14.85
C ALA A 791 -17.55 -9.72 14.03
N GLN A 792 -17.83 -9.24 12.81
CA GLN A 792 -18.90 -9.82 11.99
C GLN A 792 -18.56 -11.25 11.60
N ASN A 793 -19.54 -12.14 11.70
CA ASN A 793 -19.43 -13.50 11.20
C ASN A 793 -20.25 -13.62 9.91
N TRP A 794 -19.61 -13.43 8.77
CA TRP A 794 -20.25 -13.45 7.46
C TRP A 794 -20.96 -14.77 7.14
N THR A 795 -20.42 -15.90 7.61
CA THR A 795 -21.08 -17.22 7.48
C THR A 795 -22.40 -17.26 8.26
N GLU A 796 -22.44 -16.71 9.48
CA GLU A 796 -23.67 -16.63 10.27
C GLU A 796 -24.66 -15.65 9.67
N ILE A 797 -24.19 -14.49 9.19
CA ILE A 797 -25.02 -13.49 8.48
C ILE A 797 -25.71 -14.16 7.29
N ASN A 798 -24.96 -14.82 6.39
CA ASN A 798 -25.52 -15.56 5.26
C ASN A 798 -26.49 -16.68 5.68
N GLY A 799 -26.21 -17.36 6.78
CA GLY A 799 -27.11 -18.37 7.35
C GLY A 799 -28.44 -17.80 7.86
N SER A 800 -28.43 -16.56 8.33
CA SER A 800 -29.61 -15.86 8.88
C SER A 800 -30.39 -15.07 7.83
N LEU A 801 -29.69 -14.51 6.84
CA LEU A 801 -30.21 -13.71 5.73
C LEU A 801 -29.97 -14.46 4.43
N SER A 802 -30.94 -15.29 4.04
CA SER A 802 -30.80 -16.17 2.86
C SER A 802 -30.69 -15.45 1.51
N GLN A 803 -30.84 -14.12 1.50
CA GLN A 803 -30.67 -13.29 0.31
C GLN A 803 -29.31 -12.59 0.25
N SER A 804 -28.52 -12.64 1.33
CA SER A 804 -27.19 -12.04 1.42
C SER A 804 -26.23 -12.65 0.40
N VAL A 805 -25.38 -11.80 -0.15
CA VAL A 805 -24.31 -12.15 -1.10
C VAL A 805 -22.93 -11.89 -0.53
N ALA A 806 -22.83 -11.68 0.80
CA ALA A 806 -21.55 -11.47 1.47
C ALA A 806 -20.60 -12.65 1.23
N ASP A 807 -19.41 -12.39 0.69
CA ASP A 807 -18.35 -13.39 0.57
C ASP A 807 -17.52 -13.43 1.87
N PRO A 808 -17.57 -14.52 2.66
CA PRO A 808 -16.80 -14.65 3.89
C PRO A 808 -15.28 -14.75 3.70
N ASP A 809 -14.81 -15.11 2.50
CA ASP A 809 -13.38 -15.22 2.19
C ASP A 809 -12.83 -13.86 1.72
N TYR A 810 -13.69 -12.98 1.21
CA TYR A 810 -13.32 -11.63 0.80
C TYR A 810 -13.49 -10.59 1.90
N LEU A 811 -14.62 -10.56 2.61
CA LEU A 811 -14.93 -9.50 3.59
C LEU A 811 -14.21 -9.72 4.92
N ASP A 812 -13.51 -8.69 5.38
CA ASP A 812 -12.85 -8.70 6.68
C ASP A 812 -13.90 -8.67 7.80
N SER A 813 -13.59 -9.31 8.92
CA SER A 813 -14.38 -9.20 10.16
C SER A 813 -13.85 -8.04 11.00
N THR A 814 -14.60 -6.95 11.10
CA THR A 814 -14.16 -5.73 11.80
C THR A 814 -14.90 -5.50 13.11
N THR A 815 -14.25 -4.81 14.05
CA THR A 815 -14.83 -4.50 15.37
C THR A 815 -15.23 -3.01 15.49
N PHE A 816 -15.39 -2.34 14.35
CA PHE A 816 -15.69 -0.91 14.29
C PHE A 816 -16.66 -0.56 13.15
N MET A 817 -17.31 0.61 13.24
CA MET A 817 -18.15 1.22 12.19
C MET A 817 -17.36 2.28 11.43
N GLY A 818 -17.67 2.43 10.14
CA GLY A 818 -16.98 3.35 9.26
C GLY A 818 -15.84 2.68 8.50
N ALA A 819 -15.29 3.42 7.53
CA ALA A 819 -14.23 2.96 6.64
C ALA A 819 -12.83 2.99 7.26
N VAL A 820 -12.62 3.76 8.32
CA VAL A 820 -11.31 3.92 8.97
C VAL A 820 -11.41 3.48 10.42
N ASN A 821 -10.43 2.70 10.88
CA ASN A 821 -10.38 2.16 12.23
C ASN A 821 -10.19 3.29 13.27
N PRO A 822 -11.07 3.43 14.28
CA PRO A 822 -10.96 4.46 15.32
C PRO A 822 -9.72 4.41 16.21
N ASP A 823 -8.96 3.32 16.24
CA ASP A 823 -7.66 3.28 16.94
C ASP A 823 -6.56 4.10 16.23
N GLY A 824 -6.85 4.54 15.01
CA GLY A 824 -5.99 5.38 14.18
C GLY A 824 -4.71 4.71 13.71
N SER A 825 -4.64 3.37 13.72
CA SER A 825 -3.44 2.61 13.29
C SER A 825 -3.04 2.86 11.84
N ASP A 826 -4.01 3.09 10.94
CA ASP A 826 -3.77 3.12 9.49
C ASP A 826 -4.82 3.98 8.76
N PRO A 827 -4.52 5.26 8.46
CA PRO A 827 -5.33 6.05 7.53
C PRO A 827 -5.05 5.57 6.10
N TRP A 828 -5.59 4.43 5.72
CA TRP A 828 -5.24 3.70 4.49
C TRP A 828 -5.40 4.51 3.19
N TRP A 829 -6.22 5.57 3.21
CA TRP A 829 -6.46 6.48 2.09
C TRP A 829 -5.36 7.55 1.93
N ALA A 830 -4.51 7.75 2.93
CA ALA A 830 -3.50 8.81 2.94
C ALA A 830 -2.29 8.46 2.06
N GLY A 831 -1.66 9.50 1.51
CA GLY A 831 -0.41 9.39 0.75
C GLY A 831 -0.56 9.08 -0.74
N TRP A 832 -1.74 8.66 -1.20
CA TRP A 832 -1.99 8.31 -2.60
C TRP A 832 -3.24 8.95 -3.21
N THR A 833 -4.17 9.45 -2.40
CA THR A 833 -5.36 10.16 -2.89
C THR A 833 -5.03 11.60 -3.29
N VAL A 834 -5.88 12.20 -4.14
CA VAL A 834 -5.77 13.61 -4.56
C VAL A 834 -5.73 14.52 -3.33
N SER A 835 -4.66 15.30 -3.21
CA SER A 835 -4.42 16.14 -2.03
C SER A 835 -5.56 17.13 -1.81
N GLY A 836 -6.12 17.11 -0.60
CA GLY A 836 -7.19 18.01 -0.18
C GLY A 836 -8.60 17.57 -0.59
N SER A 837 -8.79 16.46 -1.31
CA SER A 837 -10.14 15.99 -1.67
C SER A 837 -10.99 15.64 -0.44
N LEU A 838 -10.35 15.17 0.64
CA LEU A 838 -11.00 14.73 1.87
C LEU A 838 -11.00 15.79 3.00
N ASP A 839 -10.38 16.96 2.81
CA ASP A 839 -10.22 18.03 3.82
C ASP A 839 -11.48 18.83 4.21
#